data_AF-A0A949WDC0-F1
#
_entry.id   AF-A0A949WDC0-F1
#
_cell.length_a   1.000
_cell.length_b   1.000
_cell.length_c   1.000
_cell.angle_alpha   90.00
_cell.angle_beta   90.00
_cell.angle_gamma   90.00
#
_symmetry.space_group_name_H-M   'P 1'
#
loop_
_entity.id
_entity.type
_entity.pdbx_description
1 polymer ?
#
loop_
_entity_poly.entity_id
_entity_poly.type
_entity_poly.pdbx_seq_one_letter_code
_entity_poly.pdbx_strand_id
1 'polypeptide(L)'
;MHLAIELPWSDNGWCGKTCDDPEANSHCRAWKDVRSSIDVVLEKHIHGEHWKLTKPHPTSKRNYRLPCWSYVNTFGSNEVPFYPEVHANIYTRRKNLRFKFQRVRNAFLPPRSTACAPSIHVLYPGNKRGTKPLDPLDEAQRLQEFWAQFHSDRDLVFFYCRRGHPLDSEVPVLPVAVCQLHNINKIADGWHPSSRAKYPIWEHVVTHGFPSAGYRIPWQQLIRRLPFGDLTSMLRYPSGVAPLRHPVAAMSSVELLPWIETVRGVALQLPTDAESGSVDWLRSMHESVRGEREAYPSLGAVLDALEVPQPYELAVRAEQASHNGSDDPWEIVLNQVPALSTECSYMAQLKEACHVGVSQERRRIALGVLLSQMVLSNDQVCALMCTDDNLTDRVARISQNPYWLCDTKAARGWGLSEPVAPACIDVLRDDRAKKRASPAWDNLASASLLGQEFARLNRAAKQGDACLPLQDEPKASDLRALLSSQENAALTMLPKTQQRPEFIALANEYNIEVELAEALVKLAGSEMNVRDRHGSFLQYIVVQDQRLPARGLAVIRGAAGTGKSYAIKEVSAQLSRFRLRVRVVTPTGRAAKVLKDEGVRASTLHSLLARYGWNQDGVFSADGRPIRTGCLIIDEASMLSNDQLLTLLRATVPGGLRFLCLVGDPAQLEPIDVGRPFIEVVDWLSVHRKDQVVQTKRVKPGRLGASNLIAFVLRDPEGSEDLEKRRSEDLEELRKGLRSPEPIIQLDDTIELRRWRNSDELREFLLEALLYEASRADMSKYASPLNLAESPPLSNDLLWPKDRKLHGNQPSIYSWQILCPRRSGEGGTESLNVLAQSLIFSRRHFDRRETPNSFACLGRVNRGDKVMWTANGRLHRFFHGGVSLPKAAVVNGALGIVRSPRGVSDAKQVLVQSDDCFSGFAAVPRAELYDYLELGYATTVHKAQGSGFHTVILVLDSEESHIDKRMLYTAVTRHKSKLFVLLGVPGDGSNNAGALAPLIRGEALKDRTRYTMLGELLESQDEASHRKG
;
A
#
# COMPACT_ATOMS: atom_id res chain seq x y z
N MET A 1 -17.58 18.78 20.03
CA MET A 1 -17.14 18.57 18.63
C MET A 1 -15.75 19.16 18.51
N HIS A 2 -14.77 18.42 18.01
CA HIS A 2 -13.39 18.87 17.95
C HIS A 2 -12.94 19.14 16.51
N LEU A 3 -11.91 19.95 16.33
CA LEU A 3 -11.40 20.36 15.03
C LEU A 3 -10.15 19.55 14.66
N ALA A 4 -10.06 19.10 13.41
CA ALA A 4 -8.86 18.45 12.89
C ALA A 4 -8.26 19.22 11.73
N ILE A 5 -6.93 19.41 11.74
CA ILE A 5 -6.19 20.22 10.78
C ILE A 5 -4.97 19.44 10.27
N GLU A 6 -4.92 19.22 8.96
CA GLU A 6 -3.74 18.68 8.27
C GLU A 6 -2.66 19.75 8.12
N LEU A 7 -1.43 19.39 8.46
CA LEU A 7 -0.24 20.20 8.29
C LEU A 7 0.65 19.62 7.18
N PRO A 8 1.24 20.45 6.31
CA PRO A 8 2.40 20.03 5.52
C PRO A 8 3.61 19.85 6.43
N TRP A 9 4.45 18.85 6.18
CA TRP A 9 5.63 18.60 7.03
C TRP A 9 6.59 19.79 7.06
N SER A 10 7.04 20.16 8.28
CA SER A 10 8.09 21.17 8.48
C SER A 10 9.23 20.64 9.35
N ASP A 11 10.46 20.77 8.85
CA ASP A 11 11.68 20.23 9.48
C ASP A 11 12.06 20.97 10.77
N ASN A 12 11.49 22.16 10.96
CA ASN A 12 11.70 23.04 12.11
C ASN A 12 10.50 23.07 13.08
N GLY A 13 9.48 22.22 12.86
CA GLY A 13 8.34 22.09 13.76
C GLY A 13 7.34 23.26 13.74
N TRP A 14 7.14 23.92 12.60
CA TRP A 14 6.12 24.97 12.40
C TRP A 14 6.26 26.15 13.37
N CYS A 15 7.50 26.58 13.59
CA CYS A 15 7.87 27.55 14.61
C CYS A 15 7.83 29.03 14.14
N GLY A 16 7.18 29.32 13.02
CA GLY A 16 7.18 30.65 12.38
C GLY A 16 8.40 30.94 11.50
N LYS A 17 9.25 29.92 11.28
CA LYS A 17 10.40 29.97 10.38
C LYS A 17 10.17 29.10 9.15
N THR A 18 10.87 29.41 8.07
CA THR A 18 10.96 28.53 6.89
C THR A 18 11.80 27.29 7.21
N CYS A 19 11.63 26.23 6.42
CA CYS A 19 12.34 24.96 6.60
C CYS A 19 13.87 25.15 6.62
N ASP A 20 14.57 24.34 7.42
CA ASP A 20 16.04 24.43 7.58
C ASP A 20 16.77 23.96 6.32
N ASP A 21 16.28 22.90 5.68
CA ASP A 21 16.78 22.39 4.39
C ASP A 21 15.60 22.05 3.44
N PRO A 22 15.08 23.05 2.72
CA PRO A 22 13.98 22.85 1.77
C PRO A 22 14.32 21.90 0.61
N GLU A 23 15.62 21.63 0.37
CA GLU A 23 16.07 20.73 -0.70
C GLU A 23 16.02 19.27 -0.28
N ALA A 24 16.51 18.97 0.93
CA ALA A 24 16.42 17.65 1.55
C ALA A 24 15.02 17.33 2.07
N ASN A 25 14.19 18.34 2.37
CA ASN A 25 12.79 18.17 2.72
C ASN A 25 11.94 17.77 1.51
N SER A 26 12.09 16.52 1.11
CA SER A 26 11.34 15.92 0.02
C SER A 26 9.87 15.65 0.38
N HIS A 27 9.54 15.81 1.66
CA HIS A 27 8.30 15.47 2.33
C HIS A 27 7.24 16.56 2.07
N CYS A 28 7.53 17.84 2.34
CA CYS A 28 6.60 18.94 2.00
C CYS A 28 6.27 19.01 0.48
N ARG A 29 7.15 18.48 -0.38
CA ARG A 29 7.01 18.45 -1.85
C ARG A 29 6.00 17.42 -2.36
N ALA A 30 5.50 16.51 -1.50
CA ALA A 30 4.52 15.50 -1.86
C ALA A 30 3.09 16.06 -1.99
N TRP A 31 2.83 17.27 -1.51
CA TRP A 31 1.53 17.94 -1.61
C TRP A 31 1.22 18.38 -3.05
N LYS A 32 -0.01 18.07 -3.52
CA LYS A 32 -0.41 18.18 -4.94
C LYS A 32 -0.31 19.61 -5.48
N ASP A 33 -0.69 20.60 -4.67
CA ASP A 33 -0.73 22.01 -5.07
C ASP A 33 0.63 22.73 -4.93
N VAL A 34 1.54 22.13 -4.17
CA VAL A 34 2.91 22.61 -3.90
C VAL A 34 3.86 22.25 -5.04
N ARG A 35 3.70 21.05 -5.58
CA ARG A 35 4.61 20.44 -6.57
C ARG A 35 4.76 21.23 -7.88
N SER A 36 3.72 21.99 -8.26
CA SER A 36 3.66 22.71 -9.54
C SER A 36 4.14 24.17 -9.46
N SER A 37 4.23 24.72 -8.24
CA SER A 37 4.46 26.15 -8.00
C SER A 37 5.84 26.46 -7.44
N ILE A 38 6.59 25.45 -6.98
CA ILE A 38 7.84 25.59 -6.21
C ILE A 38 8.88 26.54 -6.84
N ASP A 39 9.57 27.29 -5.98
CA ASP A 39 10.67 28.20 -6.32
C ASP A 39 11.89 27.85 -5.47
N VAL A 40 12.68 26.90 -5.97
CA VAL A 40 13.84 26.32 -5.27
C VAL A 40 14.91 27.39 -4.98
N VAL A 41 15.04 28.39 -5.85
CA VAL A 41 16.03 29.46 -5.69
C VAL A 41 15.66 30.36 -4.52
N LEU A 42 14.40 30.76 -4.43
CA LEU A 42 13.91 31.57 -3.32
C LEU A 42 13.96 30.80 -2.00
N GLU A 43 13.51 29.54 -1.98
CA GLU A 43 13.54 28.70 -0.78
C GLU A 43 14.95 28.50 -0.23
N LYS A 44 15.95 28.31 -1.09
CA LYS A 44 17.38 28.27 -0.69
C LYS A 44 17.88 29.57 -0.11
N HIS A 45 17.29 30.70 -0.46
CA HIS A 45 17.72 32.00 0.05
C HIS A 45 17.09 32.35 1.39
N ILE A 46 15.87 31.85 1.66
CA ILE A 46 15.11 32.18 2.86
C ILE A 46 15.07 31.03 3.88
N HIS A 47 15.77 29.92 3.65
CA HIS A 47 15.76 28.75 4.55
C HIS A 47 16.22 29.10 5.97
N GLY A 48 15.59 28.49 6.99
CA GLY A 48 15.85 28.76 8.41
C GLY A 48 15.49 30.16 8.93
N GLU A 49 15.12 31.10 8.06
CA GLU A 49 14.76 32.47 8.44
C GLU A 49 13.33 32.58 8.98
N HIS A 50 13.09 33.58 9.83
CA HIS A 50 11.73 33.94 10.22
C HIS A 50 10.90 34.34 9.00
N TRP A 51 9.66 33.86 8.95
CA TRP A 51 8.78 34.19 7.84
C TRP A 51 8.57 35.71 7.77
N LYS A 52 9.02 36.28 6.65
CA LYS A 52 8.84 37.67 6.30
C LYS A 52 8.18 37.72 4.93
N LEU A 53 7.31 38.71 4.74
CA LEU A 53 6.76 39.05 3.42
C LEU A 53 7.89 39.62 2.56
N THR A 54 8.76 38.78 2.02
CA THR A 54 9.86 39.24 1.17
C THR A 54 9.28 39.82 -0.13
N LYS A 55 9.82 40.97 -0.56
CA LYS A 55 9.68 41.38 -1.96
C LYS A 55 10.33 40.27 -2.81
N PRO A 56 9.73 39.86 -3.93
CA PRO A 56 10.29 38.80 -4.76
C PRO A 56 11.75 39.10 -5.07
N HIS A 57 12.62 38.09 -4.91
CA HIS A 57 13.99 38.15 -5.39
C HIS A 57 13.95 38.48 -6.90
N PRO A 58 14.93 39.23 -7.47
CA PRO A 58 14.87 39.64 -8.87
C PRO A 58 14.67 38.50 -9.87
N THR A 59 15.06 37.28 -9.49
CA THR A 59 14.94 36.05 -10.27
C THR A 59 13.76 35.15 -9.87
N SER A 60 12.99 35.47 -8.82
CA SER A 60 11.89 34.63 -8.35
C SER A 60 10.61 34.83 -9.16
N LYS A 61 9.76 33.80 -9.19
CA LYS A 61 8.42 33.92 -9.79
C LYS A 61 7.63 35.02 -9.06
N ARG A 62 7.01 35.95 -9.81
CA ARG A 62 6.11 36.96 -9.22
C ARG A 62 4.94 36.23 -8.51
N ASN A 63 4.72 36.56 -7.22
CA ASN A 63 3.68 36.00 -6.35
C ASN A 63 3.90 34.55 -5.85
N TYR A 64 5.14 34.07 -5.77
CA TYR A 64 5.43 32.80 -5.10
C TYR A 64 5.03 32.83 -3.62
N ARG A 65 4.47 31.72 -3.11
CA ARG A 65 4.11 31.51 -1.70
C ARG A 65 4.72 30.20 -1.24
N LEU A 66 5.20 30.16 0.00
CA LEU A 66 5.69 28.90 0.57
C LEU A 66 4.55 27.89 0.70
N PRO A 67 4.83 26.60 0.50
CA PRO A 67 3.88 25.50 0.70
C PRO A 67 3.15 25.53 2.05
N CYS A 68 3.90 25.79 3.12
CA CYS A 68 3.42 25.77 4.50
C CYS A 68 2.93 27.13 5.00
N TRP A 69 2.76 28.13 4.14
CA TRP A 69 2.60 29.52 4.57
C TRP A 69 1.42 29.78 5.54
N SER A 70 0.24 29.15 5.34
CA SER A 70 -0.90 29.26 6.27
C SER A 70 -0.68 28.52 7.61
N TYR A 71 0.30 27.61 7.63
CA TYR A 71 0.62 26.68 8.71
C TYR A 71 1.98 26.98 9.36
N VAL A 72 2.69 28.01 8.90
CA VAL A 72 4.09 28.24 9.28
C VAL A 72 4.21 28.58 10.76
N ASN A 73 3.17 29.18 11.35
CA ASN A 73 3.14 29.67 12.72
C ASN A 73 2.34 28.80 13.69
N THR A 74 1.98 27.55 13.32
CA THR A 74 1.14 26.67 14.15
C THR A 74 1.69 26.53 15.56
N PHE A 75 3.00 26.37 15.75
CA PHE A 75 3.61 26.28 17.09
C PHE A 75 4.61 27.42 17.36
N GLY A 76 4.59 28.47 16.55
CA GLY A 76 5.48 29.63 16.72
C GLY A 76 5.08 30.51 17.90
N SER A 77 6.07 31.09 18.57
CA SER A 77 5.88 31.95 19.74
C SER A 77 5.64 33.42 19.41
N ASN A 78 5.88 33.82 18.15
CA ASN A 78 5.79 35.21 17.72
C ASN A 78 4.60 35.41 16.77
N GLU A 79 4.14 36.65 16.68
CA GLU A 79 3.24 37.06 15.62
C GLU A 79 3.97 37.07 14.27
N VAL A 80 3.31 36.57 13.23
CA VAL A 80 3.93 36.39 11.91
C VAL A 80 3.03 37.01 10.83
N PRO A 81 3.55 37.87 9.93
CA PRO A 81 2.74 38.47 8.89
C PRO A 81 2.34 37.43 7.83
N PHE A 82 1.09 37.42 7.39
CA PHE A 82 0.61 36.48 6.36
C PHE A 82 -0.37 37.14 5.36
N TYR A 83 -0.61 36.47 4.22
CA TYR A 83 -1.50 36.93 3.15
C TYR A 83 -2.66 35.96 2.87
N PRO A 84 -3.82 36.10 3.52
CA PRO A 84 -4.95 35.16 3.45
C PRO A 84 -5.21 34.60 2.04
N GLU A 85 -5.45 33.30 1.94
CA GLU A 85 -5.90 32.68 0.70
C GLU A 85 -7.36 33.06 0.47
N VAL A 86 -7.61 33.62 -0.71
CA VAL A 86 -8.99 33.81 -1.15
C VAL A 86 -9.41 32.53 -1.86
N HIS A 87 -9.91 31.57 -1.10
CA HIS A 87 -10.63 30.41 -1.63
C HIS A 87 -12.00 30.86 -2.18
N ALA A 88 -12.00 31.60 -3.29
CA ALA A 88 -13.24 31.90 -4.02
C ALA A 88 -13.61 30.68 -4.86
N ASN A 89 -14.41 29.79 -4.30
CA ASN A 89 -14.85 28.61 -5.03
C ASN A 89 -15.75 29.01 -6.22
N ILE A 90 -15.38 28.48 -7.38
CA ILE A 90 -16.25 28.22 -8.54
C ILE A 90 -16.66 29.42 -9.41
N TYR A 91 -16.92 30.64 -8.91
CA TYR A 91 -17.24 31.78 -9.79
C TYR A 91 -16.03 32.31 -10.59
N THR A 92 -14.83 32.17 -10.04
CA THR A 92 -13.57 32.69 -10.61
C THR A 92 -13.09 31.92 -11.84
N ARG A 93 -13.28 30.60 -11.87
CA ARG A 93 -12.70 29.74 -12.92
C ARG A 93 -13.44 29.74 -14.26
N ARG A 94 -14.71 30.17 -14.31
CA ARG A 94 -15.54 30.08 -15.53
C ARG A 94 -15.88 31.40 -16.24
N LYS A 95 -15.76 32.57 -15.60
CA LYS A 95 -16.26 33.85 -16.19
C LYS A 95 -15.25 34.99 -16.41
N ASN A 96 -13.94 34.78 -16.30
CA ASN A 96 -12.95 35.90 -16.43
C ASN A 96 -13.29 37.12 -15.53
N LEU A 97 -13.95 36.89 -14.39
CA LEU A 97 -14.33 37.96 -13.47
C LEU A 97 -13.07 38.48 -12.79
N ARG A 98 -12.69 39.74 -13.08
CA ARG A 98 -11.59 40.45 -12.43
C ARG A 98 -12.05 40.92 -11.06
N PHE A 99 -11.87 40.10 -10.03
CA PHE A 99 -12.07 40.54 -8.64
C PHE A 99 -10.92 41.48 -8.24
N LYS A 100 -11.24 42.64 -7.65
CA LYS A 100 -10.28 43.35 -6.81
C LYS A 100 -10.35 42.67 -5.45
N PHE A 101 -9.57 41.62 -5.27
CA PHE A 101 -9.24 41.17 -3.93
C PHE A 101 -8.65 42.40 -3.25
N GLN A 102 -9.36 42.95 -2.26
CA GLN A 102 -8.68 43.80 -1.30
C GLN A 102 -7.65 42.84 -0.70
N ARG A 103 -6.39 42.95 -1.11
CA ARG A 103 -5.29 42.30 -0.39
C ARG A 103 -5.53 42.77 1.03
N VAL A 104 -5.91 41.87 1.94
CA VAL A 104 -5.89 42.17 3.36
C VAL A 104 -4.42 42.45 3.63
N ARG A 105 -4.06 43.73 3.58
CA ARG A 105 -2.69 44.18 3.78
C ARG A 105 -2.50 44.16 5.28
N ASN A 106 -1.37 43.62 5.73
CA ASN A 106 -1.01 43.55 7.14
C ASN A 106 -1.93 42.63 7.96
N ALA A 107 -2.30 41.46 7.41
CA ALA A 107 -2.86 40.39 8.25
C ALA A 107 -1.72 39.70 9.00
N PHE A 108 -2.00 39.28 10.23
CA PHE A 108 -1.02 38.62 11.09
C PHE A 108 -1.61 37.32 11.64
N LEU A 109 -0.78 36.27 11.68
CA LEU A 109 -1.03 35.07 12.46
C LEU A 109 -0.55 35.36 13.88
N PRO A 110 -1.44 35.39 14.89
CA PRO A 110 -1.04 35.45 16.28
C PRO A 110 -0.07 34.31 16.63
N PRO A 111 0.66 34.40 17.76
CA PRO A 111 1.41 33.27 18.29
C PRO A 111 0.52 32.02 18.36
N ARG A 112 1.09 30.87 17.96
CA ARG A 112 0.46 29.54 18.07
C ARG A 112 -0.90 29.47 17.36
N SER A 113 -0.87 29.86 16.09
CA SER A 113 -2.07 29.95 15.28
C SER A 113 -1.86 29.46 13.86
N THR A 114 -2.95 29.02 13.25
CA THR A 114 -2.98 28.50 11.89
C THR A 114 -4.16 29.10 11.15
N ALA A 115 -3.95 29.54 9.91
CA ALA A 115 -5.05 29.86 9.02
C ALA A 115 -5.48 28.60 8.27
N CYS A 116 -6.77 28.28 8.30
CA CYS A 116 -7.28 27.09 7.64
C CYS A 116 -8.73 27.26 7.17
N ALA A 117 -9.16 26.45 6.22
CA ALA A 117 -10.50 26.47 5.65
C ALA A 117 -11.07 25.05 5.52
N PRO A 118 -12.37 24.83 5.81
CA PRO A 118 -13.02 23.54 5.60
C PRO A 118 -12.95 23.13 4.13
N SER A 119 -12.86 21.82 3.88
CA SER A 119 -12.92 21.30 2.52
C SER A 119 -14.29 21.58 1.88
N ILE A 120 -14.31 21.87 0.58
CA ILE A 120 -15.58 22.01 -0.16
C ILE A 120 -16.51 20.80 0.00
N HIS A 121 -15.94 19.60 0.15
CA HIS A 121 -16.71 18.37 0.33
C HIS A 121 -17.34 18.26 1.72
N VAL A 122 -16.77 18.94 2.72
CA VAL A 122 -17.34 19.02 4.07
C VAL A 122 -18.54 19.97 4.07
N LEU A 123 -18.45 21.09 3.35
CA LEU A 123 -19.56 22.04 3.25
C LEU A 123 -20.66 21.60 2.26
N TYR A 124 -20.30 20.82 1.24
CA TYR A 124 -21.17 20.41 0.13
C TYR A 124 -21.03 18.91 -0.22
N PRO A 125 -21.70 18.02 0.54
CA PRO A 125 -21.76 16.60 0.23
C PRO A 125 -22.33 16.38 -1.18
N GLY A 126 -21.64 15.57 -2.01
CA GLY A 126 -22.07 15.25 -3.39
C GLY A 126 -21.50 16.13 -4.52
N ASN A 127 -20.88 17.27 -4.24
CA ASN A 127 -20.21 18.10 -5.27
C ASN A 127 -18.75 17.65 -5.51
N LYS A 128 -18.55 16.38 -5.92
CA LYS A 128 -17.24 15.67 -6.01
C LYS A 128 -16.17 16.36 -6.88
N ARG A 129 -16.50 17.39 -7.66
CA ARG A 129 -15.56 18.11 -8.56
C ARG A 129 -15.68 19.64 -8.53
N GLY A 130 -16.49 20.22 -7.63
CA GLY A 130 -16.75 21.67 -7.62
C GLY A 130 -17.33 22.19 -8.94
N THR A 131 -18.21 21.41 -9.58
CA THR A 131 -18.68 21.68 -10.97
C THR A 131 -19.95 22.49 -11.04
N LYS A 132 -20.73 22.53 -9.95
CA LYS A 132 -21.94 23.34 -9.79
C LYS A 132 -21.59 24.72 -9.21
N PRO A 133 -22.08 25.83 -9.80
CA PRO A 133 -21.99 27.15 -9.17
C PRO A 133 -22.62 27.11 -7.78
N LEU A 134 -21.96 27.70 -6.79
CA LEU A 134 -22.48 27.83 -5.43
C LEU A 134 -23.17 29.20 -5.28
N ASP A 135 -24.11 29.37 -4.37
CA ASP A 135 -24.69 30.68 -4.06
C ASP A 135 -23.87 31.33 -2.94
N PRO A 136 -23.37 32.57 -3.08
CA PRO A 136 -22.55 33.21 -2.05
C PRO A 136 -23.23 33.38 -0.68
N LEU A 137 -24.56 33.49 -0.66
CA LEU A 137 -25.33 33.57 0.60
C LEU A 137 -25.36 32.22 1.31
N ASP A 138 -25.62 31.14 0.56
CA ASP A 138 -25.57 29.76 1.05
C ASP A 138 -24.14 29.37 1.48
N GLU A 139 -23.09 29.80 0.75
CA GLU A 139 -21.70 29.61 1.17
C GLU A 139 -21.41 30.30 2.51
N ALA A 140 -21.84 31.56 2.68
CA ALA A 140 -21.62 32.31 3.91
C ALA A 140 -22.33 31.66 5.10
N GLN A 141 -23.57 31.22 4.90
CA GLN A 141 -24.36 30.52 5.91
C GLN A 141 -23.70 29.20 6.31
N ARG A 142 -23.32 28.34 5.36
CA ARG A 142 -22.68 27.04 5.65
C ARG A 142 -21.33 27.17 6.34
N LEU A 143 -20.54 28.17 5.96
CA LEU A 143 -19.29 28.48 6.67
C LEU A 143 -19.57 28.90 8.11
N GLN A 144 -20.57 29.77 8.32
CA GLN A 144 -20.97 30.17 9.67
C GLN A 144 -21.44 28.98 10.50
N GLU A 145 -22.29 28.11 9.93
CA GLU A 145 -22.76 26.88 10.57
C GLU A 145 -21.60 25.94 10.92
N PHE A 146 -20.67 25.72 9.99
CA PHE A 146 -19.49 24.87 10.22
C PHE A 146 -18.61 25.40 11.35
N TRP A 147 -18.37 26.71 11.44
CA TRP A 147 -17.51 27.25 12.49
C TRP A 147 -18.25 27.42 13.83
N ALA A 148 -19.57 27.61 13.82
CA ALA A 148 -20.37 27.80 15.03
C ALA A 148 -20.52 26.53 15.90
N GLN A 149 -20.21 25.35 15.37
CA GLN A 149 -20.26 24.10 16.13
C GLN A 149 -19.10 23.95 17.15
N PHE A 150 -18.10 24.83 17.10
CA PHE A 150 -16.92 24.78 17.96
C PHE A 150 -16.95 25.87 19.03
N HIS A 151 -16.58 25.49 20.26
CA HIS A 151 -16.61 26.32 21.45
C HIS A 151 -15.19 26.48 22.00
N SER A 152 -14.78 27.74 22.12
CA SER A 152 -13.56 28.14 22.81
C SER A 152 -13.44 27.50 24.19
N ASP A 153 -12.24 27.05 24.53
CA ASP A 153 -11.83 26.50 25.82
C ASP A 153 -12.56 25.21 26.24
N ARG A 154 -13.46 24.69 25.41
CA ARG A 154 -14.09 23.37 25.57
C ARG A 154 -13.58 22.38 24.53
N ASP A 155 -13.57 22.78 23.27
CA ASP A 155 -13.23 21.89 22.18
C ASP A 155 -11.70 21.80 21.98
N LEU A 156 -11.27 20.82 21.17
CA LEU A 156 -9.87 20.47 20.98
C LEU A 156 -9.51 20.66 19.50
N VAL A 157 -8.24 20.91 19.23
CA VAL A 157 -7.67 20.96 17.89
C VAL A 157 -6.61 19.86 17.76
N PHE A 158 -6.81 18.98 16.78
CA PHE A 158 -5.90 17.91 16.43
C PHE A 158 -5.11 18.26 15.17
N PHE A 159 -3.79 18.18 15.25
CA PHE A 159 -2.89 18.44 14.12
C PHE A 159 -2.23 17.15 13.64
N TYR A 160 -2.15 16.94 12.33
CA TYR A 160 -1.55 15.75 11.74
C TYR A 160 -0.92 15.98 10.36
N CYS A 161 0.00 15.12 9.93
CA CYS A 161 0.54 15.10 8.56
C CYS A 161 0.10 13.81 7.86
N ARG A 162 -0.55 13.88 6.70
CA ARG A 162 -1.06 12.67 6.00
C ARG A 162 -0.17 12.19 4.86
N ARG A 163 0.54 13.10 4.20
CA ARG A 163 1.41 12.77 3.06
C ARG A 163 2.66 13.61 3.13
N GLY A 164 3.77 13.00 2.75
CA GLY A 164 5.03 13.72 2.71
C GLY A 164 5.45 14.12 4.11
N HIS A 165 5.55 13.13 5.00
CA HIS A 165 6.30 13.18 6.25
C HIS A 165 7.46 12.19 6.16
N PRO A 166 8.48 12.28 7.04
CA PRO A 166 9.68 11.44 7.01
C PRO A 166 9.48 10.00 7.48
N LEU A 167 8.35 9.66 8.08
CA LEU A 167 8.01 8.27 8.39
C LEU A 167 7.43 7.56 7.16
N ASP A 168 7.57 6.23 7.06
CA ASP A 168 7.23 5.39 5.88
C ASP A 168 5.84 5.67 5.31
N SER A 169 5.69 5.42 4.01
CA SER A 169 4.42 5.34 3.28
C SER A 169 3.37 4.40 3.91
N GLU A 170 3.79 3.42 4.72
CA GLU A 170 2.89 2.56 5.49
C GLU A 170 2.27 3.26 6.71
N VAL A 171 2.78 4.43 7.11
CA VAL A 171 2.16 5.31 8.11
C VAL A 171 1.24 6.28 7.35
N PRO A 172 -0.08 6.07 7.34
CA PRO A 172 -0.97 6.86 6.49
C PRO A 172 -1.22 8.27 7.03
N VAL A 173 -1.01 8.50 8.34
CA VAL A 173 -1.17 9.81 8.99
C VAL A 173 -0.28 9.93 10.21
N LEU A 174 0.68 10.83 10.24
CA LEU A 174 1.50 11.16 11.41
C LEU A 174 0.80 12.15 12.37
N PRO A 175 0.40 11.76 13.60
CA PRO A 175 -0.13 12.67 14.61
C PRO A 175 0.92 13.71 14.99
N VAL A 176 0.60 15.00 15.02
CA VAL A 176 1.56 16.06 15.38
C VAL A 176 1.29 16.60 16.78
N ALA A 177 0.05 16.98 17.07
CA ALA A 177 -0.31 17.59 18.36
C ALA A 177 -1.80 17.46 18.67
N VAL A 178 -2.13 17.54 19.96
CA VAL A 178 -3.49 17.80 20.47
C VAL A 178 -3.44 19.05 21.35
N CYS A 179 -4.30 20.02 21.11
CA CYS A 179 -4.32 21.27 21.87
C CYS A 179 -5.76 21.69 22.21
N GLN A 180 -5.93 22.45 23.29
CA GLN A 180 -7.20 23.11 23.57
C GLN A 180 -7.46 24.21 22.54
N LEU A 181 -8.66 24.24 21.96
CA LEU A 181 -9.09 25.31 21.06
C LEU A 181 -9.32 26.56 21.90
N HIS A 182 -8.67 27.68 21.56
CA HIS A 182 -8.90 28.95 22.25
C HIS A 182 -9.83 29.88 21.46
N ASN A 183 -9.61 30.04 20.16
CA ASN A 183 -10.43 30.96 19.37
C ASN A 183 -10.43 30.59 17.87
N ILE A 184 -11.53 30.94 17.20
CA ILE A 184 -11.71 30.85 15.75
C ILE A 184 -12.10 32.25 15.26
N ASN A 185 -11.14 32.95 14.68
CA ASN A 185 -11.33 34.33 14.23
C ASN A 185 -11.52 34.39 12.71
N LYS A 186 -12.62 35.02 12.29
CA LYS A 186 -12.84 35.35 10.88
C LYS A 186 -11.85 36.43 10.43
N ILE A 187 -11.20 36.22 9.28
CA ILE A 187 -10.17 37.14 8.76
C ILE A 187 -10.80 38.43 8.20
N ALA A 188 -11.69 38.32 7.20
CA ALA A 188 -12.41 39.43 6.57
C ALA A 188 -13.47 38.93 5.57
N ASP A 189 -14.33 39.81 5.06
CA ASP A 189 -15.15 39.56 3.86
C ASP A 189 -14.47 40.13 2.60
N GLY A 190 -14.52 39.39 1.49
CA GLY A 190 -14.13 39.86 0.15
C GLY A 190 -15.25 40.68 -0.53
N TRP A 191 -14.93 41.36 -1.64
CA TRP A 191 -15.92 42.21 -2.35
C TRP A 191 -15.76 42.15 -3.87
N HIS A 192 -16.88 42.19 -4.60
CA HIS A 192 -16.87 42.28 -6.07
C HIS A 192 -16.75 43.75 -6.54
N PRO A 193 -15.82 44.08 -7.47
CA PRO A 193 -15.55 45.47 -7.82
C PRO A 193 -16.68 46.19 -8.56
N SER A 194 -17.53 45.47 -9.31
CA SER A 194 -18.62 46.08 -10.08
C SER A 194 -19.92 46.22 -9.29
N SER A 195 -20.17 45.33 -8.32
CA SER A 195 -21.45 45.27 -7.58
C SER A 195 -21.32 45.64 -6.10
N ARG A 196 -20.09 45.78 -5.59
CA ARG A 196 -19.80 45.89 -4.14
C ARG A 196 -20.50 44.81 -3.31
N ALA A 197 -20.82 43.65 -3.90
CA ALA A 197 -21.37 42.52 -3.16
C ALA A 197 -20.26 41.89 -2.29
N LYS A 198 -20.56 41.62 -1.02
CA LYS A 198 -19.69 40.88 -0.11
C LYS A 198 -19.57 39.42 -0.57
N TYR A 199 -18.41 38.82 -0.34
CA TYR A 199 -18.17 37.40 -0.58
C TYR A 199 -17.40 36.81 0.61
N PRO A 200 -17.80 35.65 1.16
CA PRO A 200 -17.12 35.09 2.33
C PRO A 200 -15.70 34.62 1.99
N ILE A 201 -14.70 35.00 2.79
CA ILE A 201 -13.39 34.33 2.80
C ILE A 201 -13.53 33.06 3.64
N TRP A 202 -13.13 31.92 3.09
CA TRP A 202 -13.30 30.62 3.77
C TRP A 202 -12.29 30.43 4.91
N GLU A 203 -11.08 30.98 4.79
CA GLU A 203 -10.04 30.86 5.82
C GLU A 203 -10.43 31.57 7.12
N HIS A 204 -10.25 30.86 8.24
CA HIS A 204 -10.34 31.39 9.59
C HIS A 204 -9.01 31.14 10.31
N VAL A 205 -8.67 32.03 11.25
CA VAL A 205 -7.48 31.89 12.10
C VAL A 205 -7.88 31.15 13.36
N VAL A 206 -7.29 29.98 13.55
CA VAL A 206 -7.48 29.12 14.71
C VAL A 206 -6.31 29.31 15.67
N THR A 207 -6.60 29.64 16.93
CA THR A 207 -5.60 29.72 18.02
C THR A 207 -5.80 28.61 19.04
N HIS A 208 -4.71 28.17 19.68
CA HIS A 208 -4.75 27.05 20.61
C HIS A 208 -3.81 27.18 21.81
N GLY A 209 -4.03 26.34 22.82
CA GLY A 209 -3.43 26.46 24.15
C GLY A 209 -2.04 25.89 24.37
N PHE A 210 -1.38 25.30 23.36
CA PHE A 210 0.03 24.88 23.49
C PHE A 210 0.91 26.01 24.07
N PRO A 211 1.93 25.74 24.92
CA PRO A 211 2.24 24.46 25.56
C PRO A 211 1.48 24.20 26.87
N SER A 212 0.76 25.18 27.42
CA SER A 212 0.10 25.07 28.73
C SER A 212 -1.13 24.15 28.70
N ALA A 213 -1.90 24.25 27.62
CA ALA A 213 -3.09 23.45 27.33
C ALA A 213 -2.96 22.81 25.94
N GLY A 214 -1.92 22.01 25.78
CA GLY A 214 -1.66 21.27 24.56
C GLY A 214 -0.37 20.49 24.62
N TYR A 215 -0.29 19.43 23.82
CA TYR A 215 0.88 18.58 23.69
C TYR A 215 1.24 18.39 22.21
N ARG A 216 2.51 18.64 21.87
CA ARG A 216 3.09 18.43 20.53
C ARG A 216 4.18 17.36 20.64
N ILE A 217 4.10 16.35 19.78
CA ILE A 217 5.14 15.32 19.70
C ILE A 217 6.40 15.94 19.05
N PRO A 218 7.59 15.78 19.64
CA PRO A 218 8.84 16.35 19.14
C PRO A 218 9.43 15.54 17.97
N TRP A 219 8.66 15.32 16.90
CA TRP A 219 9.06 14.48 15.77
C TRP A 219 10.41 14.84 15.17
N GLN A 220 10.69 16.13 15.04
CA GLN A 220 11.96 16.64 14.50
C GLN A 220 13.18 16.15 15.29
N GLN A 221 13.02 15.92 16.60
CA GLN A 221 14.07 15.36 17.44
C GLN A 221 14.09 13.83 17.35
N LEU A 222 12.91 13.20 17.35
CA LEU A 222 12.77 11.74 17.36
C LEU A 222 13.32 11.09 16.09
N ILE A 223 12.97 11.63 14.92
CA ILE A 223 13.42 11.12 13.62
C ILE A 223 14.94 11.20 13.46
N ARG A 224 15.60 12.14 14.15
CA ARG A 224 17.07 12.28 14.13
C ARG A 224 17.77 11.35 15.13
N ARG A 225 17.05 10.81 16.12
CA ARG A 225 17.64 10.08 17.27
C ARG A 225 17.31 8.60 17.29
N LEU A 226 16.15 8.20 16.78
CA LEU A 226 15.64 6.84 16.88
C LEU A 226 15.58 6.18 15.50
N PRO A 227 15.87 4.86 15.42
CA PRO A 227 15.70 4.11 14.19
C PRO A 227 14.21 4.03 13.80
N PHE A 228 13.97 3.74 12.53
CA PHE A 228 12.63 3.81 11.95
C PHE A 228 11.65 2.79 12.57
N GLY A 229 12.12 1.56 12.83
CA GLY A 229 11.35 0.52 13.51
C GLY A 229 10.87 0.94 14.90
N ASP A 230 11.70 1.65 15.65
CA ASP A 230 11.32 2.16 16.97
C ASP A 230 10.25 3.24 16.84
N LEU A 231 10.42 4.20 15.93
CA LEU A 231 9.45 5.27 15.68
C LEU A 231 8.07 4.72 15.28
N THR A 232 8.03 3.69 14.43
CA THR A 232 6.77 3.03 14.05
C THR A 232 6.17 2.21 15.18
N SER A 233 6.99 1.56 16.01
CA SER A 233 6.52 0.83 17.19
C SER A 233 5.93 1.76 18.26
N MET A 234 6.48 2.98 18.38
CA MET A 234 5.97 4.04 19.25
C MET A 234 4.63 4.58 18.74
N LEU A 235 4.48 4.68 17.42
CA LEU A 235 3.23 5.02 16.72
C LEU A 235 2.23 3.86 16.77
N ARG A 236 1.71 3.61 17.97
CA ARG A 236 0.49 2.81 18.11
C ARG A 236 -0.69 3.68 17.71
N TYR A 237 -1.08 3.64 16.45
CA TYR A 237 -2.46 3.96 16.09
C TYR A 237 -3.33 2.93 16.80
N PRO A 238 -4.30 3.35 17.62
CA PRO A 238 -5.43 2.49 17.87
C PRO A 238 -5.94 2.04 16.51
N SER A 239 -6.20 0.75 16.44
CA SER A 239 -6.76 0.14 15.26
C SER A 239 -7.87 1.06 14.70
N GLY A 240 -7.90 1.27 13.38
CA GLY A 240 -9.05 1.76 12.60
C GLY A 240 -9.52 3.19 12.83
N VAL A 241 -8.61 4.03 13.29
CA VAL A 241 -8.66 5.45 12.94
C VAL A 241 -8.44 5.59 11.43
N ALA A 242 -9.52 5.76 10.67
CA ALA A 242 -9.40 6.06 9.25
C ALA A 242 -8.65 7.40 9.08
N PRO A 243 -7.70 7.50 8.12
CA PRO A 243 -7.07 8.77 7.79
C PRO A 243 -8.13 9.82 7.50
N LEU A 244 -8.09 10.94 8.20
CA LEU A 244 -8.96 12.07 7.89
C LEU A 244 -8.73 12.45 6.42
N ARG A 245 -9.80 12.32 5.62
CA ARG A 245 -9.73 12.50 4.17
C ARG A 245 -9.65 13.98 3.77
N HIS A 246 -10.15 14.85 4.65
CA HIS A 246 -10.25 16.29 4.42
C HIS A 246 -9.22 17.07 5.23
N PRO A 247 -8.53 18.07 4.63
CA PRO A 247 -7.51 18.85 5.31
C PRO A 247 -8.00 19.57 6.57
N VAL A 248 -9.27 19.96 6.61
CA VAL A 248 -9.92 20.56 7.78
C VAL A 248 -11.31 19.94 7.92
N ALA A 249 -11.59 19.36 9.09
CA ALA A 249 -12.85 18.65 9.37
C ALA A 249 -13.23 18.76 10.86
N ALA A 250 -14.51 18.57 11.14
CA ALA A 250 -15.03 18.38 12.49
C ALA A 250 -14.95 16.90 12.87
N MET A 251 -14.74 16.62 14.15
CA MET A 251 -14.65 15.28 14.73
C MET A 251 -15.48 15.18 16.02
N SER A 252 -16.02 14.01 16.33
CA SER A 252 -16.62 13.77 17.66
C SER A 252 -15.55 13.50 18.72
N SER A 253 -15.93 13.56 20.00
CA SER A 253 -15.06 13.17 21.13
C SER A 253 -14.54 11.73 20.98
N VAL A 254 -15.38 10.87 20.39
CA VAL A 254 -15.09 9.46 20.22
C VAL A 254 -14.14 9.22 19.04
N GLU A 255 -14.24 9.97 17.95
CA GLU A 255 -13.27 9.92 16.85
C GLU A 255 -11.89 10.46 17.26
N LEU A 256 -11.84 11.39 18.23
CA LEU A 256 -10.60 12.00 18.69
C LEU A 256 -9.85 11.14 19.73
N LEU A 257 -10.58 10.38 20.54
CA LEU A 257 -10.02 9.56 21.62
C LEU A 257 -8.84 8.68 21.18
N PRO A 258 -8.90 7.95 20.06
CA PRO A 258 -7.80 7.09 19.69
C PRO A 258 -6.56 7.90 19.23
N TRP A 259 -6.73 9.11 18.69
CA TRP A 259 -5.59 10.00 18.43
C TRP A 259 -4.93 10.48 19.72
N ILE A 260 -5.72 10.83 20.73
CA ILE A 260 -5.22 11.22 22.06
C ILE A 260 -4.44 10.05 22.68
N GLU A 261 -4.93 8.83 22.54
CA GLU A 261 -4.25 7.61 22.99
C GLU A 261 -2.89 7.42 22.29
N THR A 262 -2.81 7.60 20.97
CA THR A 262 -1.53 7.55 20.25
C THR A 262 -0.56 8.61 20.79
N VAL A 263 -1.01 9.87 20.88
CA VAL A 263 -0.15 10.97 21.31
C VAL A 263 0.33 10.74 22.75
N ARG A 264 -0.54 10.26 23.64
CA ARG A 264 -0.18 9.89 25.01
C ARG A 264 0.78 8.70 25.05
N GLY A 265 0.54 7.67 24.22
CA GLY A 265 1.38 6.50 24.13
C GLY A 265 2.80 6.84 23.72
N VAL A 266 2.96 7.74 22.74
CA VAL A 266 4.27 8.30 22.35
C VAL A 266 4.85 9.10 23.51
N ALA A 267 4.08 10.03 24.10
CA ALA A 267 4.55 10.89 25.20
C ALA A 267 5.10 10.10 26.40
N LEU A 268 4.47 8.98 26.78
CA LEU A 268 4.90 8.13 27.89
C LEU A 268 6.23 7.40 27.65
N GLN A 269 6.66 7.29 26.39
CA GLN A 269 7.91 6.64 26.00
C GLN A 269 9.06 7.65 25.85
N LEU A 270 8.77 8.96 25.98
CA LEU A 270 9.77 10.01 25.81
C LEU A 270 10.46 10.36 27.13
N PRO A 271 11.78 10.60 27.12
CA PRO A 271 12.47 11.16 28.27
C PRO A 271 12.00 12.60 28.54
N THR A 272 12.00 13.00 29.82
CA THR A 272 11.41 14.24 30.37
C THR A 272 12.06 15.54 29.88
N ASP A 273 13.17 15.47 29.15
CA ASP A 273 13.98 16.59 28.66
C ASP A 273 13.59 17.06 27.25
N ALA A 274 12.69 16.36 26.55
CA ALA A 274 12.23 16.76 25.23
C ALA A 274 11.21 17.91 25.31
N GLU A 275 11.47 19.02 24.60
CA GLU A 275 10.61 20.21 24.50
C GLU A 275 9.21 19.83 23.95
N SER A 276 8.31 19.49 24.87
CA SER A 276 6.96 19.00 24.62
C SER A 276 6.03 19.61 25.65
N GLY A 277 4.78 19.86 25.28
CA GLY A 277 3.81 20.57 26.13
C GLY A 277 3.44 19.79 27.41
N SER A 278 2.42 20.22 28.13
CA SER A 278 2.04 19.60 29.40
C SER A 278 1.53 18.16 29.23
N VAL A 279 2.34 17.16 29.62
CA VAL A 279 1.95 15.72 29.65
C VAL A 279 0.83 15.49 30.66
N ASP A 280 0.84 16.22 31.77
CA ASP A 280 -0.22 16.12 32.79
C ASP A 280 -1.56 16.67 32.27
N TRP A 281 -1.53 17.74 31.46
CA TRP A 281 -2.72 18.21 30.75
C TRP A 281 -3.24 17.14 29.79
N LEU A 282 -2.37 16.48 29.03
CA LEU A 282 -2.74 15.39 28.13
C LEU A 282 -3.39 14.21 28.88
N ARG A 283 -2.92 13.88 30.09
CA ARG A 283 -3.52 12.85 30.96
C ARG A 283 -4.91 13.26 31.41
N SER A 284 -5.06 14.45 31.98
CA SER A 284 -6.33 14.99 32.48
C SER A 284 -7.38 15.12 31.36
N MET A 285 -6.95 15.62 30.20
CA MET A 285 -7.82 15.75 29.04
C MET A 285 -8.27 14.38 28.52
N HIS A 286 -7.37 13.38 28.44
CA HIS A 286 -7.77 12.03 28.05
C HIS A 286 -8.81 11.46 29.03
N GLU A 287 -8.64 11.62 30.34
CA GLU A 287 -9.63 11.19 31.33
C GLU A 287 -10.98 11.90 31.15
N SER A 288 -10.98 13.20 30.86
CA SER A 288 -12.18 13.99 30.58
C SER A 288 -12.91 13.52 29.32
N VAL A 289 -12.20 13.37 28.18
CA VAL A 289 -12.79 12.89 26.91
C VAL A 289 -13.31 11.46 27.06
N ARG A 290 -12.64 10.63 27.87
CA ARG A 290 -13.08 9.26 28.17
C ARG A 290 -14.33 9.22 29.05
N GLY A 291 -14.56 10.22 29.90
CA GLY A 291 -15.74 10.34 30.75
C GLY A 291 -17.01 10.83 30.04
N GLU A 292 -16.87 11.48 28.88
CA GLU A 292 -17.96 12.04 28.08
C GLU A 292 -18.41 11.14 26.92
N ARG A 293 -18.31 9.80 27.04
CA ARG A 293 -18.65 8.90 25.91
C ARG A 293 -20.12 9.02 25.50
N GLU A 294 -20.33 9.39 24.25
CA GLU A 294 -21.62 9.33 23.54
C GLU A 294 -22.06 7.86 23.40
N ALA A 295 -23.34 7.57 23.66
CA ALA A 295 -23.89 6.22 23.54
C ALA A 295 -24.11 5.81 22.07
N TYR A 296 -24.32 6.78 21.17
CA TYR A 296 -24.53 6.55 19.74
C TYR A 296 -23.60 7.44 18.89
N PRO A 297 -22.27 7.22 18.94
CA PRO A 297 -21.28 8.13 18.35
C PRO A 297 -21.39 8.28 16.82
N SER A 298 -22.04 7.34 16.13
CA SER A 298 -22.28 7.42 14.68
C SER A 298 -23.71 7.81 14.31
N LEU A 299 -24.55 8.23 15.27
CA LEU A 299 -25.96 8.54 15.00
C LEU A 299 -26.11 9.62 13.93
N GLY A 300 -25.38 10.72 14.01
CA GLY A 300 -25.42 11.79 13.01
C GLY A 300 -25.05 11.31 11.60
N ALA A 301 -24.01 10.47 11.48
CA ALA A 301 -23.59 9.88 10.22
C ALA A 301 -24.65 8.92 9.63
N VAL A 302 -25.32 8.16 10.48
CA VAL A 302 -26.42 7.26 10.08
C VAL A 302 -27.63 8.07 9.59
N LEU A 303 -28.01 9.12 10.31
CA LEU A 303 -29.12 9.99 9.91
C LEU A 303 -28.83 10.69 8.58
N ASP A 304 -27.58 11.09 8.35
CA ASP A 304 -27.15 11.66 7.05
C ASP A 304 -27.27 10.61 5.93
N ALA A 305 -26.85 9.37 6.17
CA ALA A 305 -27.00 8.27 5.21
C ALA A 305 -28.45 7.86 4.95
N LEU A 306 -29.36 8.16 5.89
CA LEU A 306 -30.82 8.02 5.75
C LEU A 306 -31.48 9.26 5.14
N GLU A 307 -30.70 10.24 4.69
CA GLU A 307 -31.18 11.48 4.06
C GLU A 307 -32.09 12.34 4.98
N VAL A 308 -31.86 12.27 6.30
CA VAL A 308 -32.60 13.07 7.29
C VAL A 308 -32.13 14.53 7.25
N PRO A 309 -33.05 15.52 7.22
CA PRO A 309 -32.67 16.92 7.31
C PRO A 309 -31.98 17.25 8.64
N GLN A 310 -30.90 18.03 8.59
CA GLN A 310 -30.12 18.44 9.78
C GLN A 310 -29.69 17.24 10.67
N PRO A 311 -29.03 16.22 10.10
CA PRO A 311 -28.85 14.93 10.75
C PRO A 311 -28.01 15.00 12.03
N TYR A 312 -26.95 15.80 12.03
CA TYR A 312 -26.08 15.98 13.20
C TYR A 312 -26.74 16.80 14.32
N GLU A 313 -27.53 17.81 13.96
CA GLU A 313 -28.25 18.62 14.94
C GLU A 313 -29.31 17.78 15.66
N LEU A 314 -30.05 16.96 14.90
CA LEU A 314 -31.02 16.03 15.46
C LEU A 314 -30.34 14.99 16.37
N ALA A 315 -29.21 14.42 15.95
CA ALA A 315 -28.44 13.48 16.76
C ALA A 315 -28.02 14.09 18.10
N VAL A 316 -27.42 15.28 18.08
CA VAL A 316 -26.98 15.99 19.28
C VAL A 316 -28.17 16.29 20.21
N ARG A 317 -29.29 16.77 19.66
CA ARG A 317 -30.51 17.05 20.44
C ARG A 317 -31.09 15.77 21.05
N ALA A 318 -31.13 14.68 20.29
CA ALA A 318 -31.63 13.39 20.76
C ALA A 318 -30.75 12.83 21.89
N GLU A 319 -29.42 12.89 21.75
CA GLU A 319 -28.50 12.47 22.80
C GLU A 319 -28.58 13.34 24.06
N GLN A 320 -28.66 14.67 23.91
CA GLN A 320 -28.84 15.60 25.03
C GLN A 320 -30.18 15.38 25.75
N ALA A 321 -31.26 15.14 25.00
CA ALA A 321 -32.57 14.84 25.56
C ALA A 321 -32.58 13.48 26.29
N SER A 322 -31.91 12.46 25.74
CA SER A 322 -31.67 11.17 26.39
C SER A 322 -30.75 11.27 27.62
N HIS A 323 -29.87 12.28 27.70
CA HIS A 323 -29.08 12.55 28.90
C HIS A 323 -29.92 13.18 30.02
N ASN A 324 -30.96 13.93 29.67
CA ASN A 324 -31.85 14.61 30.60
C ASN A 324 -33.14 13.82 30.92
N GLY A 325 -33.45 12.75 30.17
CA GLY A 325 -34.59 11.84 30.34
C GLY A 325 -34.18 10.36 30.37
N SER A 326 -35.12 9.41 30.53
CA SER A 326 -34.78 7.96 30.52
C SER A 326 -34.71 7.34 29.11
N ASP A 327 -35.24 8.03 28.11
CA ASP A 327 -35.59 7.46 26.81
C ASP A 327 -34.37 7.31 25.88
N ASP A 328 -34.46 6.39 24.93
CA ASP A 328 -33.40 6.06 23.97
C ASP A 328 -33.31 7.13 22.86
N PRO A 329 -32.10 7.61 22.46
CA PRO A 329 -31.95 8.57 21.35
C PRO A 329 -32.65 8.15 20.06
N TRP A 330 -32.71 6.86 19.74
CA TRP A 330 -33.43 6.36 18.57
C TRP A 330 -34.95 6.48 18.72
N GLU A 331 -35.51 6.33 19.92
CA GLU A 331 -36.94 6.58 20.14
C GLU A 331 -37.28 8.05 19.90
N ILE A 332 -36.40 8.96 20.35
CA ILE A 332 -36.55 10.39 20.11
C ILE A 332 -36.47 10.70 18.60
N VAL A 333 -35.50 10.12 17.89
CA VAL A 333 -35.36 10.26 16.43
C VAL A 333 -36.60 9.73 15.69
N LEU A 334 -37.05 8.51 16.02
CA LEU A 334 -38.19 7.88 15.34
C LEU A 334 -39.49 8.65 15.57
N ASN A 335 -39.66 9.26 16.75
CA ASN A 335 -40.81 10.12 17.05
C ASN A 335 -40.76 11.47 16.33
N GLN A 336 -39.57 12.02 16.09
CA GLN A 336 -39.38 13.34 15.46
C GLN A 336 -39.28 13.27 13.93
N VAL A 337 -39.02 12.09 13.36
CA VAL A 337 -38.90 11.88 11.91
C VAL A 337 -39.97 10.88 11.44
N PRO A 338 -41.19 11.34 11.10
CA PRO A 338 -42.29 10.46 10.68
C PRO A 338 -41.97 9.56 9.49
N ALA A 339 -41.06 10.00 8.60
CA ALA A 339 -40.57 9.23 7.46
C ALA A 339 -39.76 7.98 7.87
N LEU A 340 -39.19 7.96 9.07
CA LEU A 340 -38.50 6.81 9.66
C LEU A 340 -39.40 6.03 10.64
N SER A 341 -40.54 6.60 11.04
CA SER A 341 -41.44 5.98 12.01
C SER A 341 -42.09 4.73 11.42
N THR A 342 -42.05 3.62 12.17
CA THR A 342 -42.79 2.41 11.85
C THR A 342 -43.53 1.94 13.10
N GLU A 343 -44.65 1.21 12.94
CA GLU A 343 -45.58 0.80 14.02
C GLU A 343 -44.98 -0.11 15.12
N CYS A 344 -43.66 -0.37 15.12
CA CYS A 344 -43.01 -1.29 16.05
C CYS A 344 -41.71 -0.71 16.63
N SER A 345 -41.36 -1.11 17.87
CA SER A 345 -40.14 -0.65 18.55
C SER A 345 -38.87 -1.07 17.82
N TYR A 346 -37.78 -0.31 17.95
CA TYR A 346 -36.51 -0.61 17.27
C TYR A 346 -35.95 -2.01 17.63
N MET A 347 -36.21 -2.47 18.85
CA MET A 347 -35.81 -3.79 19.34
C MET A 347 -36.55 -4.95 18.64
N ALA A 348 -37.80 -4.73 18.22
CA ALA A 348 -38.54 -5.68 17.41
C ALA A 348 -38.03 -5.68 15.96
N GLN A 349 -37.67 -4.52 15.42
CA GLN A 349 -37.09 -4.39 14.09
C GLN A 349 -35.74 -5.13 13.95
N LEU A 350 -34.88 -5.11 14.99
CA LEU A 350 -33.62 -5.86 14.99
C LEU A 350 -33.83 -7.39 14.92
N LYS A 351 -34.87 -7.92 15.57
CA LYS A 351 -35.22 -9.34 15.50
C LYS A 351 -35.87 -9.72 14.18
N GLU A 352 -36.70 -8.84 13.62
CA GLU A 352 -37.40 -9.07 12.35
C GLU A 352 -36.50 -8.89 11.12
N ALA A 353 -35.49 -8.00 11.17
CA ALA A 353 -34.66 -7.64 10.01
C ALA A 353 -33.85 -8.81 9.40
N CYS A 354 -33.71 -9.92 10.13
CA CYS A 354 -33.07 -11.14 9.65
C CYS A 354 -34.05 -12.10 8.92
N HIS A 355 -35.37 -11.86 8.97
CA HIS A 355 -36.37 -12.73 8.33
C HIS A 355 -36.59 -12.44 6.85
N VAL A 356 -37.02 -13.46 6.11
CA VAL A 356 -37.40 -13.35 4.69
C VAL A 356 -38.74 -12.61 4.59
N GLY A 357 -38.80 -11.52 3.80
CA GLY A 357 -40.03 -10.73 3.59
C GLY A 357 -40.02 -9.29 4.14
N VAL A 358 -38.99 -8.88 4.90
CA VAL A 358 -38.83 -7.50 5.40
C VAL A 358 -38.35 -6.54 4.31
N SER A 359 -38.94 -5.34 4.24
CA SER A 359 -38.58 -4.31 3.25
C SER A 359 -37.11 -3.86 3.40
N GLN A 360 -36.49 -3.51 2.27
CA GLN A 360 -35.11 -2.99 2.24
C GLN A 360 -34.94 -1.77 3.16
N GLU A 361 -35.94 -0.90 3.24
CA GLU A 361 -35.93 0.29 4.09
C GLU A 361 -35.87 -0.05 5.58
N ARG A 362 -36.66 -1.02 6.05
CA ARG A 362 -36.60 -1.49 7.45
C ARG A 362 -35.25 -2.13 7.79
N ARG A 363 -34.65 -2.87 6.85
CA ARG A 363 -33.29 -3.42 7.03
C ARG A 363 -32.23 -2.32 7.13
N ARG A 364 -32.36 -1.25 6.34
CA ARG A 364 -31.44 -0.09 6.41
C ARG A 364 -31.56 0.63 7.75
N ILE A 365 -32.77 0.83 8.26
CA ILE A 365 -32.97 1.43 9.59
C ILE A 365 -32.38 0.54 10.69
N ALA A 366 -32.66 -0.77 10.67
CA ALA A 366 -32.09 -1.72 11.63
C ALA A 366 -30.55 -1.76 11.57
N LEU A 367 -29.97 -1.70 10.37
CA LEU A 367 -28.52 -1.57 10.21
C LEU A 367 -28.02 -0.25 10.80
N GLY A 368 -28.69 0.87 10.50
CA GLY A 368 -28.37 2.18 11.04
C GLY A 368 -28.33 2.21 12.57
N VAL A 369 -29.28 1.54 13.22
CA VAL A 369 -29.30 1.37 14.69
C VAL A 369 -28.05 0.62 15.17
N LEU A 370 -27.67 -0.49 14.54
CA LEU A 370 -26.45 -1.22 14.91
C LEU A 370 -25.19 -0.37 14.69
N LEU A 371 -25.08 0.30 13.54
CA LEU A 371 -23.92 1.10 13.18
C LEU A 371 -23.75 2.34 14.08
N SER A 372 -24.87 2.96 14.49
CA SER A 372 -24.83 4.15 15.35
C SER A 372 -24.16 3.91 16.71
N GLN A 373 -24.16 2.66 17.19
CA GLN A 373 -23.54 2.25 18.45
C GLN A 373 -22.01 2.04 18.35
N MET A 374 -21.43 2.17 17.15
CA MET A 374 -20.00 2.01 16.87
C MET A 374 -19.38 3.33 16.43
N VAL A 375 -18.05 3.41 16.43
CA VAL A 375 -17.30 4.59 15.93
C VAL A 375 -16.98 4.42 14.46
N LEU A 376 -17.79 5.01 13.60
CA LEU A 376 -17.69 4.86 12.16
C LEU A 376 -17.63 6.22 11.51
N SER A 377 -16.73 6.38 10.55
CA SER A 377 -16.70 7.56 9.69
C SER A 377 -17.94 7.61 8.79
N ASN A 378 -18.33 8.82 8.34
CA ASN A 378 -19.40 9.00 7.37
C ASN A 378 -19.26 8.10 6.13
N ASP A 379 -18.04 7.94 5.63
CA ASP A 379 -17.77 7.10 4.46
C ASP A 379 -18.01 5.61 4.74
N GLN A 380 -17.65 5.13 5.94
CA GLN A 380 -17.92 3.76 6.37
C GLN A 380 -19.42 3.52 6.53
N VAL A 381 -20.13 4.45 7.19
CA VAL A 381 -21.59 4.38 7.34
C VAL A 381 -22.27 4.40 5.96
N CYS A 382 -21.89 5.32 5.07
CA CYS A 382 -22.44 5.39 3.72
C CYS A 382 -22.23 4.09 2.95
N ALA A 383 -21.02 3.53 2.97
CA ALA A 383 -20.72 2.27 2.28
C ALA A 383 -21.55 1.10 2.85
N LEU A 384 -21.66 0.98 4.17
CA LEU A 384 -22.44 -0.07 4.83
C LEU A 384 -23.95 0.12 4.64
N MET A 385 -24.43 1.35 4.44
CA MET A 385 -25.85 1.66 4.24
C MET A 385 -26.27 1.67 2.77
N CYS A 386 -25.36 1.48 1.81
CA CYS A 386 -25.69 1.41 0.38
C CYS A 386 -26.64 0.24 0.06
N THR A 387 -27.57 0.47 -0.89
CA THR A 387 -28.60 -0.49 -1.33
C THR A 387 -28.04 -1.50 -2.35
N ASP A 388 -27.10 -2.36 -1.93
CA ASP A 388 -26.71 -3.52 -2.75
C ASP A 388 -27.51 -4.79 -2.36
N ASP A 389 -27.44 -5.82 -3.22
CA ASP A 389 -28.19 -7.07 -3.08
C ASP A 389 -27.84 -7.88 -1.81
N ASN A 390 -26.80 -7.48 -1.05
CA ASN A 390 -26.27 -8.21 0.10
C ASN A 390 -26.64 -7.60 1.46
N LEU A 391 -27.53 -6.60 1.52
CA LEU A 391 -27.93 -5.96 2.78
C LEU A 391 -28.44 -6.97 3.83
N THR A 392 -29.17 -8.00 3.40
CA THR A 392 -29.69 -9.06 4.27
C THR A 392 -28.58 -9.82 5.01
N ASP A 393 -27.57 -10.29 4.29
CA ASP A 393 -26.43 -11.01 4.86
C ASP A 393 -25.61 -10.09 5.78
N ARG A 394 -25.40 -8.84 5.36
CA ARG A 394 -24.70 -7.82 6.15
C ARG A 394 -25.36 -7.59 7.50
N VAL A 395 -26.67 -7.34 7.53
CA VAL A 395 -27.44 -7.15 8.77
C VAL A 395 -27.36 -8.40 9.64
N ALA A 396 -27.56 -9.59 9.06
CA ALA A 396 -27.51 -10.84 9.80
C ALA A 396 -26.13 -11.05 10.47
N ARG A 397 -25.03 -10.88 9.73
CA ARG A 397 -23.67 -11.05 10.26
C ARG A 397 -23.30 -10.01 11.32
N ILE A 398 -23.56 -8.72 11.08
CA ILE A 398 -23.22 -7.65 12.03
C ILE A 398 -24.06 -7.76 13.31
N SER A 399 -25.34 -8.11 13.18
CA SER A 399 -26.21 -8.31 14.35
C SER A 399 -25.75 -9.45 15.25
N GLN A 400 -25.24 -10.54 14.67
CA GLN A 400 -24.68 -11.68 15.41
C GLN A 400 -23.29 -11.41 15.97
N ASN A 401 -22.40 -10.79 15.18
CA ASN A 401 -21.04 -10.49 15.58
C ASN A 401 -20.52 -9.21 14.87
N PRO A 402 -20.37 -8.08 15.57
CA PRO A 402 -19.94 -6.82 14.94
C PRO A 402 -18.49 -6.86 14.44
N TYR A 403 -17.65 -7.80 14.90
CA TYR A 403 -16.26 -7.95 14.45
C TYR A 403 -16.12 -8.46 13.02
N TRP A 404 -17.21 -8.87 12.36
CA TRP A 404 -17.19 -9.05 10.91
C TRP A 404 -16.75 -7.77 10.17
N LEU A 405 -17.00 -6.58 10.75
CA LEU A 405 -16.50 -5.31 10.20
C LEU A 405 -14.97 -5.17 10.28
N CYS A 406 -14.31 -5.94 11.16
CA CYS A 406 -12.85 -6.00 11.27
C CYS A 406 -12.19 -6.94 10.29
N ASP A 407 -12.94 -7.86 9.68
CA ASP A 407 -12.40 -8.77 8.67
C ASP A 407 -12.16 -7.99 7.37
N THR A 408 -10.92 -8.00 6.89
CA THR A 408 -10.53 -7.21 5.71
C THR A 408 -11.33 -7.58 4.46
N LYS A 409 -11.65 -8.86 4.27
CA LYS A 409 -12.39 -9.34 3.09
C LYS A 409 -13.88 -9.04 3.20
N ALA A 410 -14.49 -9.27 4.36
CA ALA A 410 -15.88 -8.90 4.62
C ALA A 410 -16.09 -7.39 4.44
N ALA A 411 -15.20 -6.57 5.02
CA ALA A 411 -15.23 -5.12 4.88
C ALA A 411 -15.18 -4.68 3.41
N ARG A 412 -14.23 -5.19 2.62
CA ARG A 412 -14.15 -4.88 1.18
C ARG A 412 -15.36 -5.37 0.39
N GLY A 413 -15.87 -6.56 0.72
CA GLY A 413 -17.09 -7.12 0.14
C GLY A 413 -18.34 -6.26 0.39
N TRP A 414 -18.33 -5.47 1.48
CA TRP A 414 -19.37 -4.48 1.81
C TRP A 414 -19.04 -3.05 1.34
N GLY A 415 -18.03 -2.88 0.48
CA GLY A 415 -17.67 -1.59 -0.10
C GLY A 415 -16.83 -0.69 0.81
N LEU A 416 -16.37 -1.18 1.96
CA LEU A 416 -15.43 -0.45 2.80
C LEU A 416 -14.04 -0.42 2.15
N SER A 417 -13.40 0.76 2.14
CA SER A 417 -12.02 0.87 1.66
C SER A 417 -11.01 0.17 2.58
N GLU A 418 -11.32 0.11 3.87
CA GLU A 418 -10.49 -0.49 4.92
C GLU A 418 -11.42 -1.11 6.00
N PRO A 419 -10.98 -2.19 6.68
CA PRO A 419 -11.74 -2.77 7.78
C PRO A 419 -11.92 -1.77 8.94
N VAL A 420 -13.07 -1.87 9.62
CA VAL A 420 -13.33 -1.14 10.86
C VAL A 420 -12.46 -1.73 11.94
N ALA A 421 -11.95 -0.92 12.83
CA ALA A 421 -11.17 -1.48 13.90
C ALA A 421 -11.95 -2.11 15.03
N PRO A 422 -11.31 -3.07 15.72
CA PRO A 422 -11.80 -3.55 16.99
C PRO A 422 -12.09 -2.43 18.00
N ALA A 423 -11.21 -1.42 18.12
CA ALA A 423 -11.40 -0.31 19.05
C ALA A 423 -12.66 0.51 18.77
N CYS A 424 -13.07 0.62 17.50
CA CYS A 424 -14.29 1.30 17.07
C CYS A 424 -15.57 0.53 17.43
N ILE A 425 -15.48 -0.79 17.61
CA ILE A 425 -16.58 -1.66 18.05
C ILE A 425 -16.59 -1.75 19.60
N ASP A 426 -15.42 -1.72 20.22
CA ASP A 426 -15.20 -1.85 21.67
C ASP A 426 -15.76 -0.70 22.52
N VAL A 427 -16.26 0.37 21.90
CA VAL A 427 -16.78 1.56 22.60
C VAL A 427 -18.04 1.25 23.42
N LEU A 428 -18.74 0.16 23.12
CA LEU A 428 -19.95 -0.37 23.79
C LEU A 428 -19.84 -0.69 25.31
N ARG A 429 -18.69 -0.46 25.96
CA ARG A 429 -18.37 -1.04 27.28
C ARG A 429 -18.63 -0.16 28.52
N ASP A 430 -19.13 1.06 28.37
CA ASP A 430 -19.56 1.85 29.53
C ASP A 430 -20.84 1.23 30.14
N ASP A 431 -21.01 1.25 31.47
CA ASP A 431 -22.22 0.78 32.15
C ASP A 431 -23.48 1.53 31.70
N ARG A 432 -23.33 2.73 31.12
CA ARG A 432 -24.41 3.46 30.43
C ARG A 432 -24.77 2.87 29.05
N ALA A 433 -23.77 2.39 28.30
CA ALA A 433 -23.94 1.75 27.00
C ALA A 433 -24.47 0.31 27.13
N LYS A 434 -24.03 -0.44 28.16
CA LYS A 434 -24.50 -1.81 28.44
C LYS A 434 -26.01 -1.91 28.71
N LYS A 435 -26.62 -0.88 29.29
CA LYS A 435 -28.08 -0.87 29.54
C LYS A 435 -28.92 -0.68 28.27
N ARG A 436 -28.29 -0.27 27.16
CA ARG A 436 -28.94 0.18 25.93
C ARG A 436 -28.38 -0.50 24.66
N ALA A 437 -27.46 -1.46 24.82
CA ALA A 437 -26.91 -2.26 23.74
C ALA A 437 -27.93 -3.30 23.23
N SER A 438 -27.76 -3.75 22.00
CA SER A 438 -28.54 -4.89 21.49
C SER A 438 -28.31 -6.13 22.37
N PRO A 439 -29.35 -6.90 22.76
CA PRO A 439 -29.22 -8.13 23.55
C PRO A 439 -28.35 -9.20 22.87
N ALA A 440 -28.21 -9.13 21.54
CA ALA A 440 -27.30 -10.00 20.79
C ALA A 440 -25.82 -9.75 21.13
N TRP A 441 -25.49 -8.57 21.65
CA TRP A 441 -24.13 -8.15 22.01
C TRP A 441 -23.86 -8.20 23.51
N ASP A 442 -24.88 -8.38 24.36
CA ASP A 442 -24.74 -8.47 25.82
C ASP A 442 -23.88 -9.67 26.26
N ASN A 443 -23.86 -10.76 25.46
CA ASN A 443 -22.99 -11.91 25.68
C ASN A 443 -21.54 -11.71 25.21
N LEU A 444 -21.21 -10.57 24.59
CA LEU A 444 -19.84 -10.20 24.22
C LEU A 444 -19.06 -9.57 25.40
N ALA A 445 -19.34 -10.02 26.63
CA ALA A 445 -18.67 -9.59 27.88
C ALA A 445 -17.12 -9.70 27.84
N SER A 446 -16.58 -10.36 26.82
CA SER A 446 -15.18 -10.66 26.52
C SER A 446 -14.64 -9.99 25.24
N ALA A 447 -15.40 -9.04 24.67
CA ALA A 447 -15.09 -8.33 23.44
C ALA A 447 -13.61 -7.84 23.35
N SER A 448 -12.96 -7.54 24.48
CA SER A 448 -11.56 -7.05 24.50
C SER A 448 -10.60 -8.09 23.93
N LEU A 449 -10.84 -9.35 24.25
CA LEU A 449 -9.99 -10.47 23.84
C LEU A 449 -10.20 -10.79 22.35
N LEU A 450 -11.46 -10.83 21.90
CA LEU A 450 -11.79 -11.02 20.47
C LEU A 450 -11.20 -9.89 19.62
N GLY A 451 -11.36 -8.64 20.04
CA GLY A 451 -10.82 -7.49 19.35
C GLY A 451 -9.29 -7.49 19.27
N GLN A 452 -8.61 -7.89 20.35
CA GLN A 452 -7.15 -8.05 20.38
C GLN A 452 -6.67 -9.13 19.40
N GLU A 453 -7.33 -10.30 19.38
CA GLU A 453 -6.97 -11.38 18.45
C GLU A 453 -7.27 -11.00 16.99
N PHE A 454 -8.37 -10.28 16.71
CA PHE A 454 -8.62 -9.71 15.38
C PHE A 454 -7.50 -8.78 14.93
N ALA A 455 -7.06 -7.85 15.78
CA ALA A 455 -5.96 -6.95 15.45
C ALA A 455 -4.64 -7.70 15.26
N ARG A 456 -4.40 -8.78 16.01
CA ARG A 456 -3.23 -9.65 15.86
C ARG A 456 -3.28 -10.42 14.54
N LEU A 457 -4.41 -11.07 14.23
CA LEU A 457 -4.60 -11.86 13.01
C LEU A 457 -4.60 -10.99 11.74
N ASN A 458 -5.25 -9.83 11.75
CA ASN A 458 -5.20 -8.91 10.60
C ASN A 458 -3.76 -8.43 10.31
N ARG A 459 -2.93 -8.21 11.35
CA ARG A 459 -1.51 -7.87 11.16
C ARG A 459 -0.73 -9.03 10.57
N ALA A 460 -0.97 -10.25 11.04
CA ALA A 460 -0.34 -11.45 10.50
C ALA A 460 -0.79 -11.73 9.05
N ALA A 461 -2.08 -11.52 8.73
CA ALA A 461 -2.61 -11.63 7.39
C ALA A 461 -1.96 -10.65 6.40
N LYS A 462 -1.70 -9.40 6.82
CA LYS A 462 -0.91 -8.43 6.03
C LYS A 462 0.53 -8.89 5.79
N GLN A 463 1.06 -9.75 6.66
CA GLN A 463 2.35 -10.38 6.51
C GLN A 463 2.29 -11.74 5.79
N GLY A 464 1.10 -12.18 5.36
CA GLY A 464 0.88 -13.38 4.57
C GLY A 464 0.52 -14.65 5.36
N ASP A 465 0.33 -14.56 6.67
CA ASP A 465 -0.11 -15.67 7.53
C ASP A 465 -1.63 -15.86 7.48
N ALA A 466 -2.11 -17.10 7.38
CA ALA A 466 -3.54 -17.42 7.38
C ALA A 466 -4.10 -17.69 8.80
N CYS A 467 -3.24 -18.16 9.71
CA CYS A 467 -3.56 -18.48 11.09
C CYS A 467 -2.38 -18.13 12.01
N LEU A 468 -2.57 -18.21 13.32
CA LEU A 468 -1.51 -18.02 14.32
C LEU A 468 -1.62 -19.04 15.45
N PRO A 469 -0.49 -19.47 16.05
CA PRO A 469 -0.53 -20.33 17.22
C PRO A 469 -1.07 -19.57 18.45
N LEU A 470 -1.90 -20.25 19.23
CA LEU A 470 -2.31 -19.82 20.56
C LEU A 470 -1.17 -20.11 21.56
N GLN A 471 -0.66 -19.07 22.21
CA GLN A 471 0.52 -19.15 23.09
C GLN A 471 0.19 -19.13 24.59
N ASP A 472 -1.03 -18.76 24.98
CA ASP A 472 -1.43 -18.45 26.36
C ASP A 472 -2.68 -19.26 26.74
N GLU A 473 -2.54 -20.31 27.56
CA GLU A 473 -3.61 -21.27 27.91
C GLU A 473 -4.81 -20.62 28.62
N PRO A 474 -4.64 -19.73 29.62
CA PRO A 474 -5.75 -18.95 30.18
C PRO A 474 -6.58 -18.23 29.11
N LYS A 475 -5.92 -17.51 28.18
CA LYS A 475 -6.62 -16.82 27.07
C LYS A 475 -7.26 -17.80 26.10
N ALA A 476 -6.63 -18.93 25.83
CA ALA A 476 -7.17 -19.97 24.96
C ALA A 476 -8.45 -20.58 25.54
N SER A 477 -8.50 -20.82 26.86
CA SER A 477 -9.70 -21.28 27.56
C SER A 477 -10.87 -20.29 27.42
N ASP A 478 -10.60 -19.00 27.64
CA ASP A 478 -11.61 -17.96 27.48
C ASP A 478 -12.08 -17.89 26.03
N LEU A 479 -11.17 -17.88 25.06
CA LEU A 479 -11.52 -17.89 23.62
C LEU A 479 -12.34 -19.12 23.23
N ARG A 480 -12.03 -20.31 23.75
CA ARG A 480 -12.83 -21.54 23.53
C ARG A 480 -14.27 -21.37 24.01
N ALA A 481 -14.45 -20.85 25.22
CA ALA A 481 -15.78 -20.62 25.78
C ALA A 481 -16.57 -19.62 24.93
N LEU A 482 -15.89 -18.62 24.36
CA LEU A 482 -16.52 -17.59 23.55
C LEU A 482 -16.90 -18.07 22.15
N LEU A 483 -16.01 -18.80 21.49
CA LEU A 483 -16.25 -19.25 20.12
C LEU A 483 -17.21 -20.44 20.05
N SER A 484 -17.27 -21.28 21.09
CA SER A 484 -18.21 -22.41 21.15
C SER A 484 -19.69 -22.00 21.28
N SER A 485 -19.96 -20.76 21.69
CA SER A 485 -21.33 -20.21 21.83
C SER A 485 -21.81 -19.44 20.59
N GLN A 486 -20.98 -19.28 19.55
CA GLN A 486 -21.31 -18.50 18.35
C GLN A 486 -21.52 -19.40 17.13
N GLU A 487 -22.74 -19.42 16.58
CA GLU A 487 -23.07 -20.19 15.36
C GLU A 487 -22.42 -19.61 14.07
N ASN A 488 -21.95 -18.36 14.08
CA ASN A 488 -21.29 -17.67 12.95
C ASN A 488 -20.12 -16.78 13.42
N ALA A 489 -19.13 -17.40 14.04
CA ALA A 489 -17.96 -16.69 14.54
C ALA A 489 -17.10 -16.14 13.40
N ALA A 490 -16.69 -14.87 13.53
CA ALA A 490 -15.77 -14.23 12.59
C ALA A 490 -14.29 -14.68 12.80
N LEU A 491 -14.01 -15.32 13.95
CA LEU A 491 -12.78 -16.08 14.21
C LEU A 491 -13.11 -17.56 14.31
N THR A 492 -12.16 -18.42 14.01
CA THR A 492 -12.30 -19.86 14.23
C THR A 492 -11.07 -20.40 14.95
N MET A 493 -11.31 -21.38 15.82
CA MET A 493 -10.20 -22.16 16.38
C MET A 493 -10.02 -23.45 15.61
N LEU A 494 -8.75 -23.82 15.48
CA LEU A 494 -8.31 -24.97 14.71
C LEU A 494 -7.87 -26.07 15.69
N PRO A 495 -8.30 -27.32 15.47
CA PRO A 495 -8.11 -28.38 16.43
C PRO A 495 -6.62 -28.65 16.70
N LYS A 496 -6.29 -28.86 17.98
CA LYS A 496 -4.97 -29.32 18.40
C LYS A 496 -4.68 -30.72 17.87
N THR A 497 -3.52 -30.93 17.26
CA THR A 497 -3.04 -32.26 16.86
C THR A 497 -1.92 -32.73 17.80
N GLN A 498 -1.54 -34.01 17.76
CA GLN A 498 -0.45 -34.52 18.61
C GLN A 498 0.90 -33.83 18.34
N GLN A 499 1.08 -33.24 17.16
CA GLN A 499 2.35 -32.66 16.71
C GLN A 499 2.38 -31.12 16.73
N ARG A 500 1.24 -30.45 16.99
CA ARG A 500 1.16 -28.98 16.91
C ARG A 500 0.29 -28.34 17.99
N PRO A 501 0.61 -27.10 18.40
CA PRO A 501 -0.24 -26.32 19.29
C PRO A 501 -1.58 -25.99 18.61
N GLU A 502 -2.55 -25.53 19.39
CA GLU A 502 -3.83 -25.04 18.89
C GLU A 502 -3.62 -23.73 18.12
N PHE A 503 -4.38 -23.52 17.04
CA PHE A 503 -4.29 -22.31 16.21
C PHE A 503 -5.61 -21.53 16.23
N ILE A 504 -5.50 -20.23 15.95
CA ILE A 504 -6.64 -19.33 15.70
C ILE A 504 -6.49 -18.69 14.32
N ALA A 505 -7.62 -18.50 13.63
CA ALA A 505 -7.64 -17.92 12.29
C ALA A 505 -8.83 -16.98 12.11
N LEU A 506 -8.75 -16.08 11.13
CA LEU A 506 -9.93 -15.40 10.60
C LEU A 506 -10.80 -16.46 9.91
N ALA A 507 -12.09 -16.49 10.21
CA ALA A 507 -12.98 -17.52 9.68
C ALA A 507 -13.01 -17.54 8.14
N ASN A 508 -12.98 -16.35 7.50
CA ASN A 508 -12.89 -16.24 6.05
C ASN A 508 -11.60 -16.83 5.47
N GLU A 509 -10.45 -16.58 6.09
CA GLU A 509 -9.17 -17.13 5.61
C GLU A 509 -9.11 -18.64 5.75
N TYR A 510 -9.62 -19.18 6.86
CA TYR A 510 -9.71 -20.63 7.05
C TYR A 510 -10.68 -21.28 6.05
N ASN A 511 -11.86 -20.69 5.83
CA ASN A 511 -12.83 -21.21 4.86
C ASN A 511 -12.26 -21.24 3.44
N ILE A 512 -11.43 -20.26 3.07
CA ILE A 512 -10.72 -20.25 1.80
C ILE A 512 -9.74 -21.42 1.71
N GLU A 513 -8.98 -21.73 2.76
CA GLU A 513 -8.07 -22.88 2.78
C GLU A 513 -8.83 -24.20 2.67
N VAL A 514 -9.97 -24.34 3.36
CA VAL A 514 -10.83 -25.54 3.28
C VAL A 514 -11.34 -25.75 1.86
N GLU A 515 -11.97 -24.74 1.25
CA GLU A 515 -12.53 -24.87 -0.10
C GLU A 515 -11.43 -25.07 -1.15
N LEU A 516 -10.28 -24.42 -0.98
CA LEU A 516 -9.15 -24.58 -1.86
C LEU A 516 -8.58 -26.01 -1.77
N ALA A 517 -8.43 -26.57 -0.56
CA ALA A 517 -7.99 -27.94 -0.35
C ALA A 517 -8.94 -28.95 -1.02
N GLU A 518 -10.25 -28.80 -0.80
CA GLU A 518 -11.27 -29.64 -1.42
C GLU A 518 -11.22 -29.61 -2.95
N ALA A 519 -11.09 -28.41 -3.53
CA ALA A 519 -11.00 -28.24 -4.98
C ALA A 519 -9.74 -28.90 -5.56
N LEU A 520 -8.60 -28.77 -4.89
CA LEU A 520 -7.31 -29.32 -5.33
C LEU A 520 -7.25 -30.84 -5.20
N VAL A 521 -7.70 -31.41 -4.07
CA VAL A 521 -7.78 -32.86 -3.85
C VAL A 521 -8.69 -33.51 -4.89
N LYS A 522 -9.86 -32.91 -5.15
CA LYS A 522 -10.78 -33.36 -6.20
C LYS A 522 -10.13 -33.36 -7.58
N LEU A 523 -9.40 -32.30 -7.94
CA LEU A 523 -8.69 -32.23 -9.22
C LEU A 523 -7.57 -33.26 -9.32
N ALA A 524 -6.77 -33.45 -8.26
CA ALA A 524 -5.66 -34.40 -8.24
C ALA A 524 -6.13 -35.86 -8.38
N GLY A 525 -7.27 -36.20 -7.78
CA GLY A 525 -7.91 -37.51 -7.91
C GLY A 525 -8.54 -37.77 -9.28
N SER A 526 -8.97 -36.71 -9.98
CA SER A 526 -9.72 -36.84 -11.24
C SER A 526 -8.83 -37.22 -12.42
N GLU A 527 -9.33 -38.10 -13.29
CA GLU A 527 -8.74 -38.35 -14.61
C GLU A 527 -9.24 -37.31 -15.64
N MET A 528 -8.35 -36.88 -16.56
CA MET A 528 -8.73 -35.91 -17.58
C MET A 528 -9.76 -36.46 -18.57
N ASN A 529 -9.68 -37.76 -18.91
CA ASN A 529 -10.58 -38.47 -19.82
C ASN A 529 -10.86 -37.71 -21.13
N VAL A 530 -9.80 -37.18 -21.76
CA VAL A 530 -9.88 -36.43 -23.02
C VAL A 530 -9.41 -37.25 -24.21
N ARG A 531 -10.08 -37.06 -25.35
CA ARG A 531 -9.78 -37.73 -26.62
C ARG A 531 -9.31 -36.74 -27.68
N ASP A 532 -8.41 -37.18 -28.54
CA ASP A 532 -8.00 -36.41 -29.72
C ASP A 532 -9.04 -36.51 -30.85
N ARG A 533 -8.71 -35.91 -32.01
CA ARG A 533 -9.57 -35.96 -33.20
C ARG A 533 -9.74 -37.37 -33.80
N HIS A 534 -8.89 -38.32 -33.45
CA HIS A 534 -8.90 -39.71 -33.92
C HIS A 534 -9.55 -40.67 -32.90
N GLY A 535 -9.98 -40.16 -31.73
CA GLY A 535 -10.63 -40.94 -30.68
C GLY A 535 -9.66 -41.55 -29.66
N SER A 536 -8.37 -41.29 -29.77
CA SER A 536 -7.34 -41.80 -28.84
C SER A 536 -7.34 -40.99 -27.54
N PHE A 537 -7.26 -41.68 -26.41
CA PHE A 537 -7.18 -41.05 -25.09
C PHE A 537 -5.80 -40.45 -24.81
N LEU A 538 -5.77 -39.27 -24.17
CA LEU A 538 -4.54 -38.73 -23.58
C LEU A 538 -4.18 -39.54 -22.34
N GLN A 539 -3.09 -40.30 -22.40
CA GLN A 539 -2.57 -41.04 -21.25
C GLN A 539 -1.53 -40.23 -20.46
N TYR A 540 -0.64 -39.54 -21.17
CA TYR A 540 0.44 -38.76 -20.59
C TYR A 540 0.69 -37.46 -21.35
N ILE A 541 1.14 -36.44 -20.63
CA ILE A 541 1.67 -35.18 -21.16
C ILE A 541 3.20 -35.26 -21.05
N VAL A 542 3.91 -35.02 -22.15
CA VAL A 542 5.38 -35.04 -22.15
C VAL A 542 5.92 -33.65 -21.81
N VAL A 543 6.88 -33.58 -20.88
CA VAL A 543 7.57 -32.34 -20.47
C VAL A 543 9.06 -32.63 -20.37
N GLN A 544 9.88 -32.11 -21.30
CA GLN A 544 11.33 -32.35 -21.31
C GLN A 544 11.69 -33.84 -21.11
N ASP A 545 11.10 -34.72 -21.94
CA ASP A 545 11.24 -36.19 -21.92
C ASP A 545 10.66 -36.90 -20.68
N GLN A 546 10.05 -36.19 -19.75
CA GLN A 546 9.35 -36.76 -18.60
C GLN A 546 7.85 -36.90 -18.91
N ARG A 547 7.21 -37.93 -18.36
CA ARG A 547 5.78 -38.19 -18.56
C ARG A 547 4.99 -37.78 -17.32
N LEU A 548 4.10 -36.80 -17.47
CA LEU A 548 3.04 -36.50 -16.52
C LEU A 548 1.80 -37.35 -16.86
N PRO A 549 1.19 -38.07 -15.93
CA PRO A 549 -0.07 -38.75 -16.16
C PRO A 549 -1.19 -37.74 -16.46
N ALA A 550 -2.19 -38.13 -17.24
CA ALA A 550 -3.35 -37.31 -17.57
C ALA A 550 -4.35 -37.20 -16.39
N ARG A 551 -3.88 -36.66 -15.26
CA ARG A 551 -4.63 -36.34 -14.04
C ARG A 551 -5.06 -34.88 -14.05
N GLY A 552 -6.05 -34.53 -13.23
CA GLY A 552 -6.64 -33.19 -13.21
C GLY A 552 -5.78 -32.11 -12.56
N LEU A 553 -4.74 -32.48 -11.82
CA LEU A 553 -3.74 -31.58 -11.24
C LEU A 553 -2.32 -32.04 -11.58
N ALA A 554 -1.45 -31.09 -11.90
CA ALA A 554 -0.02 -31.34 -12.02
C ALA A 554 0.81 -30.12 -11.62
N VAL A 555 2.05 -30.36 -11.23
CA VAL A 555 3.05 -29.33 -10.91
C VAL A 555 4.27 -29.47 -11.81
N ILE A 556 4.70 -28.36 -12.42
CA ILE A 556 5.99 -28.26 -13.10
C ILE A 556 6.86 -27.31 -12.28
N ARG A 557 7.79 -27.87 -11.49
CA ARG A 557 8.70 -27.10 -10.66
C ARG A 557 10.09 -27.00 -11.28
N GLY A 558 10.76 -25.87 -11.05
CA GLY A 558 12.17 -25.74 -11.41
C GLY A 558 12.76 -24.37 -11.16
N ALA A 559 14.08 -24.34 -10.98
CA ALA A 559 14.85 -23.11 -10.74
C ALA A 559 14.72 -22.10 -11.90
N ALA A 560 15.13 -20.85 -11.67
CA ALA A 560 15.25 -19.87 -12.76
C ALA A 560 16.14 -20.41 -13.90
N GLY A 561 15.72 -20.19 -15.15
CA GLY A 561 16.50 -20.57 -16.34
C GLY A 561 16.49 -22.07 -16.72
N THR A 562 15.64 -22.89 -16.11
CA THR A 562 15.50 -24.34 -16.39
C THR A 562 14.58 -24.68 -17.58
N GLY A 563 14.03 -23.67 -18.27
CA GLY A 563 13.18 -23.88 -19.45
C GLY A 563 11.68 -24.05 -19.15
N LYS A 564 11.18 -23.53 -18.03
CA LYS A 564 9.75 -23.54 -17.67
C LYS A 564 8.85 -22.95 -18.78
N SER A 565 9.23 -21.83 -19.40
CA SER A 565 8.46 -21.22 -20.50
C SER A 565 8.37 -22.13 -21.72
N TYR A 566 9.45 -22.84 -22.04
CA TYR A 566 9.46 -23.88 -23.07
C TYR A 566 8.55 -25.06 -22.71
N ALA A 567 8.59 -25.54 -21.46
CA ALA A 567 7.70 -26.58 -20.97
C ALA A 567 6.22 -26.16 -21.08
N ILE A 568 5.87 -24.93 -20.71
CA ILE A 568 4.51 -24.39 -20.86
C ILE A 568 4.07 -24.41 -22.32
N LYS A 569 4.94 -24.01 -23.25
CA LYS A 569 4.66 -24.03 -24.69
C LYS A 569 4.41 -25.45 -25.19
N GLU A 570 5.25 -26.40 -24.79
CA GLU A 570 5.13 -27.82 -25.14
C GLU A 570 3.82 -28.42 -24.63
N VAL A 571 3.51 -28.23 -23.34
CA VAL A 571 2.26 -28.70 -22.71
C VAL A 571 1.03 -28.07 -23.37
N SER A 572 1.06 -26.75 -23.60
CA SER A 572 -0.05 -26.03 -24.23
C SER A 572 -0.33 -26.54 -25.66
N ALA A 573 0.72 -26.83 -26.42
CA ALA A 573 0.60 -27.38 -27.78
C ALA A 573 0.03 -28.81 -27.77
N GLN A 574 0.49 -29.66 -26.85
CA GLN A 574 -0.04 -31.02 -26.71
C GLN A 574 -1.52 -31.00 -26.35
N LEU A 575 -1.92 -30.27 -25.31
CA LEU A 575 -3.31 -30.21 -24.84
C LEU A 575 -4.27 -29.63 -25.89
N SER A 576 -3.80 -28.68 -26.69
CA SER A 576 -4.59 -28.11 -27.79
C SER A 576 -4.97 -29.15 -28.86
N ARG A 577 -4.20 -30.24 -29.03
CA ARG A 577 -4.53 -31.34 -29.95
C ARG A 577 -5.73 -32.18 -29.47
N PHE A 578 -6.01 -32.17 -28.16
CA PHE A 578 -7.11 -32.90 -27.51
C PHE A 578 -8.37 -32.04 -27.37
N ARG A 579 -8.55 -31.02 -28.23
CA ARG A 579 -9.69 -30.09 -28.25
C ARG A 579 -9.93 -29.35 -26.91
N LEU A 580 -8.97 -29.37 -26.00
CA LEU A 580 -9.04 -28.62 -24.75
C LEU A 580 -8.80 -27.13 -25.03
N ARG A 581 -9.67 -26.29 -24.51
CA ARG A 581 -9.43 -24.86 -24.47
C ARG A 581 -8.42 -24.58 -23.37
N VAL A 582 -7.18 -24.30 -23.76
CA VAL A 582 -6.06 -23.98 -22.85
C VAL A 582 -6.03 -22.48 -22.57
N ARG A 583 -5.90 -22.12 -21.30
CA ARG A 583 -5.62 -20.75 -20.82
C ARG A 583 -4.31 -20.76 -20.06
N VAL A 584 -3.38 -19.88 -20.45
CA VAL A 584 -2.16 -19.64 -19.70
C VAL A 584 -2.29 -18.32 -18.95
N VAL A 585 -2.03 -18.35 -17.65
CA VAL A 585 -2.21 -17.24 -16.73
C VAL A 585 -0.93 -17.02 -15.93
N THR A 586 -0.67 -15.78 -15.55
CA THR A 586 0.46 -15.44 -14.68
C THR A 586 0.13 -14.21 -13.83
N PRO A 587 0.70 -14.07 -12.63
CA PRO A 587 0.49 -12.88 -11.79
C PRO A 587 1.04 -11.60 -12.43
N THR A 588 2.19 -11.66 -13.12
CA THR A 588 2.86 -10.46 -13.66
C THR A 588 2.64 -10.26 -15.15
N GLY A 589 2.46 -9.01 -15.57
CA GLY A 589 2.31 -8.73 -17.00
C GLY A 589 3.60 -8.90 -17.80
N ARG A 590 4.77 -8.85 -17.15
CA ARG A 590 6.06 -9.16 -17.80
C ARG A 590 6.16 -10.65 -18.15
N ALA A 591 5.87 -11.56 -17.22
CA ALA A 591 5.83 -12.98 -17.51
C ALA A 591 4.79 -13.30 -18.62
N ALA A 592 3.63 -12.62 -18.57
CA ALA A 592 2.60 -12.79 -19.61
C ALA A 592 3.12 -12.36 -20.99
N LYS A 593 3.96 -11.31 -21.05
CA LYS A 593 4.58 -10.86 -22.28
C LYS A 593 5.62 -11.86 -22.79
N VAL A 594 6.53 -12.34 -21.93
CA VAL A 594 7.55 -13.33 -22.32
C VAL A 594 6.90 -14.56 -22.96
N LEU A 595 5.83 -15.08 -22.35
CA LEU A 595 5.08 -16.21 -22.91
C LEU A 595 4.43 -15.87 -24.27
N LYS A 596 3.88 -14.66 -24.43
CA LYS A 596 3.33 -14.20 -25.73
C LYS A 596 4.39 -14.11 -26.81
N ASP A 597 5.57 -13.58 -26.48
CA ASP A 597 6.69 -13.47 -27.41
C ASP A 597 7.19 -14.86 -27.86
N GLU A 598 7.05 -15.88 -27.00
CA GLU A 598 7.32 -17.29 -27.33
C GLU A 598 6.18 -18.00 -28.12
N GLY A 599 5.08 -17.30 -28.39
CA GLY A 599 3.92 -17.78 -29.14
C GLY A 599 2.80 -18.40 -28.29
N VAL A 600 2.83 -18.23 -26.96
CA VAL A 600 1.81 -18.74 -26.04
C VAL A 600 0.75 -17.68 -25.76
N ARG A 601 -0.54 -18.07 -25.84
CA ARG A 601 -1.65 -17.17 -25.48
C ARG A 601 -1.76 -17.02 -23.96
N ALA A 602 -0.99 -16.10 -23.40
CA ALA A 602 -0.98 -15.78 -21.96
C ALA A 602 -1.68 -14.45 -21.63
N SER A 603 -2.16 -14.31 -20.39
CA SER A 603 -2.67 -13.05 -19.82
C SER A 603 -2.39 -12.98 -18.33
N THR A 604 -2.43 -11.78 -17.74
CA THR A 604 -2.36 -11.69 -16.28
C THR A 604 -3.64 -12.22 -15.63
N LEU A 605 -3.54 -12.73 -14.40
CA LEU A 605 -4.67 -13.19 -13.59
C LEU A 605 -5.75 -12.10 -13.51
N HIS A 606 -5.38 -10.89 -13.09
CA HIS A 606 -6.29 -9.75 -13.00
C HIS A 606 -6.93 -9.37 -14.35
N SER A 607 -6.15 -9.39 -15.45
CA SER A 607 -6.70 -9.09 -16.79
C SER A 607 -7.70 -10.15 -17.26
N LEU A 608 -7.49 -11.40 -16.86
CA LEU A 608 -8.40 -12.48 -17.17
C LEU A 608 -9.68 -12.35 -16.35
N LEU A 609 -9.57 -12.22 -15.03
CA LEU A 609 -10.69 -12.07 -14.10
C LEU A 609 -11.58 -10.86 -14.49
N ALA A 610 -10.98 -9.68 -14.69
CA ALA A 610 -11.70 -8.48 -15.10
C ALA A 610 -12.49 -8.65 -16.40
N ARG A 611 -11.97 -9.40 -17.38
CA ARG A 611 -12.67 -9.66 -18.65
C ARG A 611 -13.94 -10.51 -18.47
N TYR A 612 -14.03 -11.24 -17.38
CA TYR A 612 -15.12 -12.16 -17.06
C TYR A 612 -16.03 -11.64 -15.95
N GLY A 613 -15.86 -10.38 -15.53
CA GLY A 613 -16.74 -9.71 -14.57
C GLY A 613 -16.27 -9.80 -13.13
N TRP A 614 -15.06 -10.31 -12.86
CA TRP A 614 -14.50 -10.32 -11.50
C TRP A 614 -13.71 -9.03 -11.26
N ASN A 615 -13.95 -8.35 -10.15
CA ASN A 615 -13.17 -7.17 -9.76
C ASN A 615 -11.86 -7.58 -9.03
N GLN A 616 -11.09 -6.60 -8.54
CA GLN A 616 -9.82 -6.85 -7.85
C GLN A 616 -10.01 -7.46 -6.45
N ASP A 617 -11.20 -7.36 -5.87
CA ASP A 617 -11.55 -7.86 -4.54
C ASP A 617 -12.21 -9.25 -4.59
N GLY A 618 -12.15 -9.93 -5.74
CA GLY A 618 -12.76 -11.24 -5.92
C GLY A 618 -14.30 -11.21 -5.99
N VAL A 619 -14.91 -10.04 -6.17
CA VAL A 619 -16.37 -9.91 -6.32
C VAL A 619 -16.75 -10.12 -7.78
N PHE A 620 -17.70 -11.02 -8.00
CA PHE A 620 -18.27 -11.29 -9.32
C PHE A 620 -19.41 -10.31 -9.62
N SER A 621 -19.28 -9.59 -10.73
CA SER A 621 -20.30 -8.67 -11.24
C SER A 621 -21.56 -9.43 -11.68
N ALA A 622 -22.72 -8.78 -11.54
CA ALA A 622 -24.00 -9.29 -12.02
C ALA A 622 -23.98 -9.64 -13.54
N ASP A 623 -23.23 -8.86 -14.33
CA ASP A 623 -23.03 -9.10 -15.78
C ASP A 623 -21.87 -10.07 -16.08
N GLY A 624 -21.28 -10.65 -15.03
CA GLY A 624 -20.16 -11.58 -15.14
C GLY A 624 -20.54 -12.87 -15.84
N ARG A 625 -19.54 -13.55 -16.41
CA ARG A 625 -19.72 -14.87 -17.01
C ARG A 625 -18.59 -15.81 -16.61
N PRO A 626 -18.85 -17.13 -16.46
CA PRO A 626 -17.79 -18.06 -16.11
C PRO A 626 -16.77 -18.21 -17.26
N ILE A 627 -15.51 -18.43 -16.89
CA ILE A 627 -14.40 -18.72 -17.79
C ILE A 627 -14.59 -20.13 -18.33
N ARG A 628 -15.08 -20.21 -19.57
CA ARG A 628 -15.12 -21.46 -20.35
C ARG A 628 -13.70 -21.88 -20.73
N THR A 629 -13.06 -22.72 -19.91
CA THR A 629 -11.73 -23.29 -20.14
C THR A 629 -11.70 -24.75 -19.66
N GLY A 630 -11.04 -25.62 -20.43
CA GLY A 630 -10.85 -27.02 -20.05
C GLY A 630 -9.48 -27.27 -19.40
N CYS A 631 -8.52 -26.40 -19.67
CA CYS A 631 -7.18 -26.45 -19.09
C CYS A 631 -6.76 -25.05 -18.63
N LEU A 632 -6.16 -24.98 -17.45
CA LEU A 632 -5.56 -23.80 -16.87
C LEU A 632 -4.10 -24.09 -16.53
N ILE A 633 -3.18 -23.33 -17.11
CA ILE A 633 -1.74 -23.38 -16.79
C ILE A 633 -1.37 -22.05 -16.15
N ILE A 634 -0.77 -22.11 -14.97
CA ILE A 634 -0.41 -20.93 -14.18
C ILE A 634 1.12 -20.86 -14.10
N ASP A 635 1.72 -19.86 -14.73
CA ASP A 635 3.14 -19.56 -14.62
C ASP A 635 3.43 -18.59 -13.46
N GLU A 636 4.62 -18.69 -12.88
CA GLU A 636 5.01 -18.00 -11.64
C GLU A 636 4.01 -18.24 -10.49
N ALA A 637 3.57 -19.49 -10.33
CA ALA A 637 2.57 -19.89 -9.34
C ALA A 637 2.99 -19.62 -7.89
N SER A 638 4.30 -19.48 -7.60
CA SER A 638 4.82 -19.12 -6.27
C SER A 638 4.36 -17.74 -5.80
N MET A 639 3.88 -16.88 -6.70
CA MET A 639 3.34 -15.56 -6.37
C MET A 639 1.84 -15.54 -6.09
N LEU A 640 1.12 -16.66 -6.28
CA LEU A 640 -0.33 -16.72 -6.07
C LEU A 640 -0.68 -16.99 -4.61
N SER A 641 -1.52 -16.13 -4.03
CA SER A 641 -2.11 -16.35 -2.70
C SER A 641 -3.28 -17.33 -2.74
N ASN A 642 -3.72 -17.79 -1.56
CA ASN A 642 -4.86 -18.71 -1.42
C ASN A 642 -6.10 -18.16 -2.13
N ASP A 643 -6.39 -16.88 -1.88
CA ASP A 643 -7.55 -16.18 -2.43
C ASP A 643 -7.51 -16.05 -3.95
N GLN A 644 -6.34 -15.68 -4.51
CA GLN A 644 -6.17 -15.53 -5.95
C GLN A 644 -6.36 -16.86 -6.69
N LEU A 645 -5.82 -17.95 -6.12
CA LEU A 645 -5.96 -19.29 -6.70
C LEU A 645 -7.42 -19.75 -6.61
N LEU A 646 -8.05 -19.63 -5.44
CA LEU A 646 -9.45 -20.03 -5.25
C LEU A 646 -10.40 -19.22 -6.15
N THR A 647 -10.24 -17.90 -6.20
CA THR A 647 -11.03 -17.02 -7.07
C THR A 647 -10.89 -17.42 -8.54
N LEU A 648 -9.68 -17.78 -8.98
CA LEU A 648 -9.46 -18.25 -10.35
C LEU A 648 -10.15 -19.59 -10.64
N LEU A 649 -10.20 -20.50 -9.66
CA LEU A 649 -10.94 -21.77 -9.78
C LEU A 649 -12.46 -21.53 -9.82
N ARG A 650 -12.99 -20.71 -8.90
CA ARG A 650 -14.41 -20.29 -8.87
C ARG A 650 -14.83 -19.57 -10.15
N ALA A 651 -13.92 -18.84 -10.78
CA ALA A 651 -14.18 -18.15 -12.03
C ALA A 651 -14.37 -19.12 -13.21
N THR A 652 -14.00 -20.40 -13.12
CA THR A 652 -14.21 -21.38 -14.19
C THR A 652 -15.63 -21.96 -14.17
N VAL A 653 -16.07 -22.55 -15.29
CA VAL A 653 -17.37 -23.26 -15.31
C VAL A 653 -17.31 -24.44 -14.32
N PRO A 654 -18.29 -24.60 -13.39
CA PRO A 654 -18.34 -25.73 -12.49
C PRO A 654 -18.23 -27.07 -13.24
N GLY A 655 -17.27 -27.90 -12.84
CA GLY A 655 -16.98 -29.18 -13.51
C GLY A 655 -16.43 -29.08 -14.94
N GLY A 656 -16.15 -27.87 -15.45
CA GLY A 656 -15.61 -27.63 -16.78
C GLY A 656 -14.08 -27.70 -16.85
N LEU A 657 -13.38 -27.42 -15.75
CA LEU A 657 -11.93 -27.53 -15.65
C LEU A 657 -11.53 -29.02 -15.56
N ARG A 658 -10.76 -29.50 -16.53
CA ARG A 658 -10.25 -30.88 -16.60
C ARG A 658 -8.79 -30.98 -16.17
N PHE A 659 -8.03 -29.90 -16.26
CA PHE A 659 -6.61 -29.89 -15.94
C PHE A 659 -6.15 -28.53 -15.40
N LEU A 660 -5.55 -28.55 -14.21
CA LEU A 660 -4.82 -27.44 -13.61
C LEU A 660 -3.33 -27.80 -13.57
N CYS A 661 -2.49 -26.92 -14.13
CA CYS A 661 -1.04 -27.06 -14.07
C CYS A 661 -0.42 -25.84 -13.39
N LEU A 662 0.22 -26.04 -12.23
CA LEU A 662 0.96 -25.01 -11.53
C LEU A 662 2.43 -25.06 -11.95
N VAL A 663 2.97 -23.96 -12.44
CA VAL A 663 4.35 -23.85 -12.91
C VAL A 663 5.08 -22.78 -12.11
N GLY A 664 6.21 -23.13 -11.50
CA GLY A 664 6.89 -22.21 -10.61
C GLY A 664 8.20 -22.74 -10.02
N ASP A 665 8.73 -22.00 -9.06
CA ASP A 665 9.96 -22.32 -8.35
C ASP A 665 9.69 -22.24 -6.84
N PRO A 666 9.67 -23.38 -6.11
CA PRO A 666 9.27 -23.39 -4.70
C PRO A 666 10.27 -22.65 -3.80
N ALA A 667 11.48 -22.36 -4.28
CA ALA A 667 12.48 -21.59 -3.54
C ALA A 667 12.38 -20.06 -3.75
N GLN A 668 11.53 -19.58 -4.68
CA GLN A 668 11.30 -18.15 -4.83
C GLN A 668 10.42 -17.59 -3.70
N LEU A 669 10.40 -16.26 -3.62
CA LEU A 669 9.54 -15.51 -2.73
C LEU A 669 8.08 -15.95 -2.85
N GLU A 670 7.47 -16.09 -1.67
CA GLU A 670 6.07 -16.41 -1.47
C GLU A 670 5.16 -15.22 -1.86
N PRO A 671 3.84 -15.43 -1.98
CA PRO A 671 2.90 -14.36 -2.27
C PRO A 671 2.94 -13.26 -1.21
N ILE A 672 2.65 -12.01 -1.57
CA ILE A 672 2.54 -10.93 -0.58
C ILE A 672 1.29 -11.12 0.29
N ASP A 673 0.18 -11.50 -0.34
CA ASP A 673 -1.09 -11.77 0.36
C ASP A 673 -1.07 -13.12 1.11
N VAL A 674 -2.17 -13.41 1.82
CA VAL A 674 -2.35 -14.57 2.71
C VAL A 674 -2.16 -15.91 2.00
N GLY A 675 -1.33 -16.76 2.62
CA GLY A 675 -1.12 -18.15 2.23
C GLY A 675 -0.02 -18.36 1.19
N ARG A 676 0.33 -19.63 0.99
CA ARG A 676 1.43 -20.07 0.10
C ARG A 676 1.08 -21.35 -0.68
N PRO A 677 -0.03 -21.34 -1.44
CA PRO A 677 -0.65 -22.55 -1.98
C PRO A 677 0.25 -23.34 -2.93
N PHE A 678 1.12 -22.69 -3.68
CA PHE A 678 2.03 -23.40 -4.59
C PHE A 678 2.99 -24.33 -3.83
N ILE A 679 3.55 -23.88 -2.70
CA ILE A 679 4.51 -24.66 -1.92
C ILE A 679 3.79 -25.82 -1.22
N GLU A 680 2.66 -25.53 -0.57
CA GLU A 680 1.83 -26.56 0.10
C GLU A 680 1.40 -27.66 -0.89
N VAL A 681 1.00 -27.30 -2.12
CA VAL A 681 0.65 -28.28 -3.17
C VAL A 681 1.87 -29.05 -3.68
N VAL A 682 3.02 -28.38 -3.85
CA VAL A 682 4.27 -29.06 -4.25
C VAL A 682 4.65 -30.11 -3.20
N ASP A 683 4.59 -29.76 -1.92
CA ASP A 683 5.00 -30.62 -0.82
C ASP A 683 4.03 -31.81 -0.68
N TRP A 684 2.72 -31.55 -0.66
CA TRP A 684 1.69 -32.58 -0.61
C TRP A 684 1.79 -33.57 -1.79
N LEU A 685 1.85 -33.08 -3.04
CA LEU A 685 1.99 -33.97 -4.20
C LEU A 685 3.33 -34.72 -4.20
N SER A 686 4.41 -34.10 -3.70
CA SER A 686 5.73 -34.75 -3.60
C SER A 686 5.74 -35.90 -2.58
N VAL A 687 4.80 -35.94 -1.64
CA VAL A 687 4.66 -37.05 -0.69
C VAL A 687 3.66 -38.08 -1.21
N HIS A 688 2.45 -37.66 -1.58
CA HIS A 688 1.32 -38.56 -1.84
C HIS A 688 1.11 -38.92 -3.31
N ARG A 689 1.56 -38.07 -4.26
CA ARG A 689 1.24 -38.17 -5.70
C ARG A 689 2.43 -37.75 -6.58
N LYS A 690 3.61 -38.36 -6.33
CA LYS A 690 4.90 -37.98 -6.94
C LYS A 690 4.90 -37.94 -8.46
N ASP A 691 4.09 -38.78 -9.09
CA ASP A 691 3.93 -38.86 -10.55
C ASP A 691 3.26 -37.61 -11.16
N GLN A 692 2.57 -36.80 -10.35
CA GLN A 692 1.95 -35.54 -10.77
C GLN A 692 2.91 -34.34 -10.70
N VAL A 693 4.17 -34.54 -10.28
CA VAL A 693 5.18 -33.50 -10.17
C VAL A 693 6.32 -33.76 -11.17
N VAL A 694 6.61 -32.78 -12.02
CA VAL A 694 7.78 -32.79 -12.90
C VAL A 694 8.78 -31.72 -12.50
N GLN A 695 10.06 -32.11 -12.48
CA GLN A 695 11.19 -31.22 -12.29
C GLN A 695 11.78 -30.85 -13.66
N THR A 696 11.77 -29.58 -14.03
CA THR A 696 12.45 -29.14 -15.26
C THR A 696 13.97 -29.22 -15.10
N LYS A 697 14.64 -29.75 -16.12
CA LYS A 697 16.11 -29.87 -16.19
C LYS A 697 16.70 -28.71 -16.97
N ARG A 698 17.91 -28.30 -16.59
CA ARG A 698 18.62 -27.18 -17.22
C ARG A 698 18.97 -27.55 -18.66
N VAL A 699 18.43 -26.81 -19.64
CA VAL A 699 18.62 -27.09 -21.07
C VAL A 699 19.99 -26.58 -21.59
N LYS A 700 20.66 -25.67 -20.87
CA LYS A 700 22.03 -25.21 -21.17
C LYS A 700 22.85 -24.93 -19.89
N PRO A 701 24.11 -25.39 -19.77
CA PRO A 701 24.93 -25.22 -18.57
C PRO A 701 25.41 -23.78 -18.26
N GLY A 702 25.34 -22.82 -19.19
CA GLY A 702 26.06 -21.53 -19.07
C GLY A 702 25.24 -20.25 -18.79
N ARG A 703 24.14 -20.26 -18.02
CA ARG A 703 23.25 -19.07 -17.89
C ARG A 703 23.03 -18.45 -16.50
N LEU A 704 23.46 -19.08 -15.41
CA LEU A 704 23.61 -18.38 -14.11
C LEU A 704 25.00 -18.67 -13.60
N GLY A 705 25.82 -17.62 -13.51
CA GLY A 705 27.17 -17.70 -12.98
C GLY A 705 27.21 -17.97 -11.48
N ALA A 706 26.17 -17.60 -10.73
CA ALA A 706 26.11 -17.79 -9.28
C ALA A 706 25.71 -19.21 -8.80
N SER A 707 26.16 -20.26 -9.48
CA SER A 707 25.72 -21.63 -9.13
C SER A 707 26.10 -22.05 -7.71
N ASN A 708 27.19 -21.48 -7.17
CA ASN A 708 27.68 -21.76 -5.82
C ASN A 708 26.96 -20.92 -4.76
N LEU A 709 26.74 -19.62 -4.98
CA LEU A 709 25.93 -18.79 -4.07
C LEU A 709 24.48 -19.29 -4.01
N ILE A 710 23.90 -19.70 -5.13
CA ILE A 710 22.56 -20.28 -5.14
C ILE A 710 22.51 -21.57 -4.32
N ALA A 711 23.49 -22.46 -4.48
CA ALA A 711 23.57 -23.68 -3.69
C ALA A 711 23.74 -23.38 -2.19
N PHE A 712 24.55 -22.38 -1.85
CA PHE A 712 24.73 -21.90 -0.47
C PHE A 712 23.41 -21.38 0.13
N VAL A 713 22.69 -20.52 -0.60
CA VAL A 713 21.42 -19.95 -0.14
C VAL A 713 20.34 -21.02 0.01
N LEU A 714 20.28 -22.00 -0.89
CA LEU A 714 19.29 -23.07 -0.85
C LEU A 714 19.53 -24.10 0.26
N ARG A 715 20.69 -24.08 0.93
CA ARG A 715 21.02 -25.01 2.01
C ARG A 715 19.98 -24.95 3.14
N ASP A 716 19.65 -26.09 3.72
CA ASP A 716 18.89 -26.14 4.97
C ASP A 716 19.85 -25.98 6.14
N PRO A 717 19.59 -25.11 7.14
CA PRO A 717 20.47 -24.95 8.29
C PRO A 717 20.60 -26.22 9.15
N GLU A 718 19.64 -27.16 9.04
CA GLU A 718 19.46 -28.28 9.97
C GLU A 718 19.46 -29.69 9.32
N GLY A 719 19.75 -29.90 8.02
CA GLY A 719 19.71 -31.28 7.48
C GLY A 719 20.24 -31.62 6.06
N SER A 720 20.83 -32.82 6.01
CA SER A 720 21.25 -33.73 4.90
C SER A 720 22.63 -33.53 4.23
N GLU A 721 23.52 -34.49 4.53
CA GLU A 721 24.91 -34.66 4.08
C GLU A 721 25.05 -35.10 2.60
N ASP A 722 23.96 -35.42 1.89
CA ASP A 722 24.02 -36.16 0.62
C ASP A 722 24.43 -35.33 -0.62
N LEU A 723 24.28 -34.00 -0.57
CA LEU A 723 24.77 -33.09 -1.63
C LEU A 723 26.24 -32.68 -1.44
N GLU A 724 26.86 -33.01 -0.29
CA GLU A 724 28.18 -32.49 0.12
C GLU A 724 29.35 -33.14 -0.64
N LYS A 725 29.22 -34.39 -1.11
CA LYS A 725 30.37 -35.10 -1.71
C LYS A 725 30.84 -34.57 -3.06
N ARG A 726 30.11 -33.65 -3.72
CA ARG A 726 30.46 -33.17 -5.08
C ARG A 726 30.85 -31.69 -5.17
N ARG A 727 30.77 -30.89 -4.10
CA ARG A 727 31.00 -29.42 -4.13
C ARG A 727 31.57 -28.81 -2.81
N SER A 728 32.35 -29.55 -2.04
CA SER A 728 32.79 -29.12 -0.70
C SER A 728 33.81 -27.97 -0.71
N GLU A 729 34.71 -27.91 -1.69
CA GLU A 729 35.78 -26.90 -1.75
C GLU A 729 35.27 -25.51 -2.17
N ASP A 730 34.53 -25.41 -3.28
CA ASP A 730 33.96 -24.15 -3.78
C ASP A 730 33.02 -23.45 -2.76
N LEU A 731 32.24 -24.23 -2.02
CA LEU A 731 31.34 -23.69 -1.00
C LEU A 731 32.12 -23.16 0.20
N GLU A 732 33.26 -23.76 0.52
CA GLU A 732 34.13 -23.29 1.60
C GLU A 732 34.89 -22.02 1.20
N GLU A 733 35.31 -21.90 -0.06
CA GLU A 733 35.87 -20.67 -0.61
C GLU A 733 34.86 -19.51 -0.55
N LEU A 734 33.60 -19.77 -0.92
CA LEU A 734 32.52 -18.80 -0.79
C LEU A 734 32.30 -18.37 0.67
N ARG A 735 32.32 -19.30 1.64
CA ARG A 735 32.22 -18.97 3.07
C ARG A 735 33.39 -18.11 3.55
N LYS A 736 34.61 -18.44 3.14
CA LYS A 736 35.79 -17.63 3.46
C LYS A 736 35.64 -16.21 2.91
N GLY A 737 35.13 -16.06 1.69
CA GLY A 737 34.82 -14.76 1.10
C GLY A 737 33.73 -13.99 1.87
N LEU A 738 32.64 -14.65 2.27
CA LEU A 738 31.59 -14.01 3.08
C LEU A 738 32.09 -13.56 4.47
N ARG A 739 32.98 -14.33 5.09
CA ARG A 739 33.57 -14.04 6.41
C ARG A 739 34.71 -13.02 6.38
N SER A 740 35.31 -12.81 5.22
CA SER A 740 36.46 -11.92 5.09
C SER A 740 36.06 -10.46 5.35
N PRO A 741 36.87 -9.68 6.10
CA PRO A 741 36.58 -8.28 6.40
C PRO A 741 36.90 -7.33 5.24
N GLU A 742 37.46 -7.83 4.13
CA GLU A 742 37.87 -7.03 2.99
C GLU A 742 36.69 -6.25 2.37
N PRO A 743 36.91 -5.01 1.91
CA PRO A 743 35.85 -4.16 1.37
C PRO A 743 35.34 -4.66 0.02
N ILE A 744 36.16 -5.34 -0.78
CA ILE A 744 35.80 -5.88 -2.10
C ILE A 744 36.32 -7.31 -2.19
N ILE A 745 35.45 -8.25 -2.58
CA ILE A 745 35.75 -9.67 -2.66
C ILE A 745 35.11 -10.26 -3.91
N GLN A 746 35.90 -10.92 -4.74
CA GLN A 746 35.40 -11.74 -5.83
C GLN A 746 34.98 -13.11 -5.26
N LEU A 747 33.69 -13.43 -5.29
CA LEU A 747 33.18 -14.71 -4.77
C LEU A 747 33.20 -15.83 -5.82
N ASP A 748 32.97 -15.47 -7.08
CA ASP A 748 33.18 -16.32 -8.27
C ASP A 748 33.34 -15.42 -9.52
N ASP A 749 33.56 -15.94 -10.72
CA ASP A 749 33.73 -15.14 -11.96
C ASP A 749 32.60 -14.13 -12.25
N THR A 750 31.43 -14.32 -11.65
CA THR A 750 30.22 -13.54 -11.91
C THR A 750 29.71 -12.77 -10.69
N ILE A 751 30.17 -13.10 -9.48
CA ILE A 751 29.71 -12.48 -8.24
C ILE A 751 30.85 -11.70 -7.59
N GLU A 752 30.56 -10.45 -7.26
CA GLU A 752 31.45 -9.57 -6.52
C GLU A 752 30.70 -9.00 -5.32
N LEU A 753 31.26 -9.19 -4.12
CA LEU A 753 30.74 -8.69 -2.87
C LEU A 753 31.51 -7.43 -2.47
N ARG A 754 30.80 -6.36 -2.13
CA ARG A 754 31.38 -5.12 -1.64
C ARG A 754 30.72 -4.69 -0.33
N ARG A 755 31.50 -4.32 0.67
CA ARG A 755 31.00 -3.94 1.99
C ARG A 755 31.05 -2.43 2.15
N TRP A 756 29.88 -1.82 2.38
CA TRP A 756 29.76 -0.38 2.62
C TRP A 756 29.38 -0.11 4.07
N ARG A 757 29.95 0.96 4.64
CA ARG A 757 29.78 1.38 6.05
C ARG A 757 29.03 2.69 6.21
N ASN A 758 28.93 3.46 5.12
CA ASN A 758 28.31 4.77 5.08
C ASN A 758 27.83 5.12 3.66
N SER A 759 27.11 6.23 3.54
CA SER A 759 26.51 6.70 2.28
C SER A 759 27.51 6.99 1.18
N ASP A 760 28.73 7.42 1.54
CA ASP A 760 29.75 7.79 0.57
C ASP A 760 30.35 6.54 -0.09
N GLU A 761 30.65 5.50 0.70
CA GLU A 761 31.09 4.20 0.18
C GLU A 761 30.00 3.54 -0.69
N LEU A 762 28.74 3.59 -0.24
CA LEU A 762 27.60 3.08 -1.04
C LEU A 762 27.49 3.81 -2.38
N ARG A 763 27.64 5.14 -2.37
CA ARG A 763 27.63 5.99 -3.57
C ARG A 763 28.77 5.63 -4.51
N GLU A 764 29.98 5.44 -4.00
CA GLU A 764 31.17 5.08 -4.78
C GLU A 764 31.01 3.70 -5.43
N PHE A 765 30.64 2.68 -4.67
CA PHE A 765 30.45 1.34 -5.21
C PHE A 765 29.30 1.28 -6.22
N LEU A 766 28.23 2.04 -6.01
CA LEU A 766 27.15 2.13 -6.97
C LEU A 766 27.62 2.78 -8.28
N LEU A 767 28.41 3.85 -8.20
CA LEU A 767 29.00 4.51 -9.36
C LEU A 767 29.91 3.55 -10.15
N GLU A 768 30.79 2.84 -9.47
CA GLU A 768 31.69 1.86 -10.10
C GLU A 768 30.93 0.73 -10.80
N ALA A 769 29.90 0.18 -10.17
CA ALA A 769 29.06 -0.85 -10.78
C ALA A 769 28.32 -0.34 -12.03
N LEU A 770 27.87 0.92 -12.02
CA LEU A 770 27.27 1.56 -13.19
C LEU A 770 28.29 1.87 -14.29
N LEU A 771 29.52 2.25 -13.93
CA LEU A 771 30.62 2.45 -14.87
C LEU A 771 31.06 1.15 -15.52
N TYR A 772 31.09 0.04 -14.77
CA TYR A 772 31.29 -1.30 -15.33
C TYR A 772 30.29 -1.58 -16.45
N GLU A 773 28.99 -1.32 -16.22
CA GLU A 773 27.97 -1.51 -17.26
C GLU A 773 28.13 -0.56 -18.45
N ALA A 774 28.49 0.71 -18.21
CA ALA A 774 28.76 1.67 -19.28
C ALA A 774 29.96 1.24 -20.14
N SER A 775 31.03 0.72 -19.53
CA SER A 775 32.24 0.27 -20.24
C SER A 775 31.97 -0.93 -21.16
N ARG A 776 31.05 -1.82 -20.78
CA ARG A 776 30.61 -2.95 -21.62
C ARG A 776 29.85 -2.49 -22.87
N ALA A 777 29.18 -1.35 -22.80
CA ALA A 777 28.43 -0.81 -23.92
C ALA A 777 29.33 -0.11 -24.97
N ASP A 778 30.45 0.49 -24.53
CA ASP A 778 31.42 1.16 -25.41
C ASP A 778 32.85 1.09 -24.83
N MET A 779 33.55 -0.01 -25.12
CA MET A 779 34.94 -0.28 -24.67
C MET A 779 35.95 0.78 -25.17
N SER A 780 35.61 1.59 -26.18
CA SER A 780 36.53 2.57 -26.78
C SER A 780 36.70 3.85 -25.95
N LYS A 781 35.78 4.14 -25.02
CA LYS A 781 35.77 5.37 -24.21
C LYS A 781 36.28 5.20 -22.78
N TYR A 782 36.38 3.97 -22.29
CA TYR A 782 36.76 3.66 -20.92
C TYR A 782 37.92 2.66 -20.94
N ALA A 783 39.16 3.17 -20.94
CA ALA A 783 40.37 2.35 -21.04
C ALA A 783 40.67 1.54 -19.76
N SER A 784 40.05 1.87 -18.62
CA SER A 784 40.10 1.09 -17.37
C SER A 784 39.07 1.63 -16.36
N PRO A 785 38.35 0.78 -15.59
CA PRO A 785 37.45 1.21 -14.51
C PRO A 785 38.12 2.01 -13.38
N LEU A 786 39.46 1.94 -13.27
CA LEU A 786 40.23 2.45 -12.12
C LEU A 786 40.71 3.91 -12.23
N ASN A 787 40.49 4.60 -13.36
CA ASN A 787 40.84 6.03 -13.51
C ASN A 787 39.57 6.90 -13.54
N LEU A 788 38.93 7.03 -12.38
CA LEU A 788 37.74 7.86 -12.15
C LEU A 788 37.95 9.35 -12.44
N ALA A 789 39.18 9.86 -12.31
CA ALA A 789 39.51 11.28 -12.49
C ALA A 789 39.51 11.74 -13.96
N GLU A 790 39.75 10.83 -14.92
CA GLU A 790 39.90 11.15 -16.35
C GLU A 790 38.74 10.61 -17.21
N SER A 791 37.84 9.83 -16.62
CA SER A 791 36.71 9.21 -17.30
C SER A 791 35.60 10.23 -17.63
N PRO A 792 34.97 10.20 -18.83
CA PRO A 792 33.85 11.08 -19.12
C PRO A 792 32.69 10.81 -18.14
N PRO A 793 31.94 11.84 -17.73
CA PRO A 793 30.86 11.69 -16.77
C PRO A 793 29.84 10.66 -17.28
N LEU A 794 29.39 9.79 -16.36
CA LEU A 794 28.32 8.83 -16.63
C LEU A 794 27.15 9.59 -17.26
N SER A 795 26.61 9.07 -18.37
CA SER A 795 25.51 9.71 -19.08
C SER A 795 24.53 8.67 -19.62
N ASN A 796 23.28 9.08 -19.74
CA ASN A 796 22.20 8.26 -20.31
C ASN A 796 22.55 7.67 -21.68
N ASP A 797 23.30 8.40 -22.49
CA ASP A 797 23.64 7.97 -23.85
C ASP A 797 24.63 6.79 -23.87
N LEU A 798 25.38 6.59 -22.77
CA LEU A 798 26.29 5.45 -22.58
C LEU A 798 25.56 4.23 -22.04
N LEU A 799 24.62 4.44 -21.12
CA LEU A 799 23.83 3.36 -20.52
C LEU A 799 22.68 2.89 -21.44
N TRP A 800 22.15 3.78 -22.30
CA TRP A 800 21.11 3.49 -23.31
C TRP A 800 21.18 4.43 -24.55
N PRO A 801 21.99 4.10 -25.58
CA PRO A 801 22.24 4.94 -26.75
C PRO A 801 20.98 5.42 -27.50
N LYS A 802 21.04 6.67 -28.02
CA LYS A 802 19.91 7.37 -28.66
C LYS A 802 19.54 6.85 -30.07
N ASP A 803 20.49 6.32 -30.85
CA ASP A 803 20.36 6.25 -32.33
C ASP A 803 20.63 4.88 -33.00
N ARG A 804 20.36 3.73 -32.37
CA ARG A 804 20.52 2.43 -33.08
C ARG A 804 19.31 1.51 -33.00
N LYS A 805 19.00 0.89 -34.16
CA LYS A 805 17.98 -0.15 -34.30
C LYS A 805 18.31 -1.31 -33.34
N LEU A 806 17.31 -1.71 -32.55
CA LEU A 806 17.32 -2.80 -31.56
C LEU A 806 17.50 -4.19 -32.21
N HIS A 807 18.66 -4.45 -32.81
CA HIS A 807 19.06 -5.79 -33.26
C HIS A 807 20.51 -6.09 -32.86
N GLY A 808 20.71 -7.21 -32.14
CA GLY A 808 22.00 -7.84 -31.84
C GLY A 808 22.87 -7.14 -30.79
N ASN A 809 23.12 -7.79 -29.65
CA ASN A 809 24.10 -7.44 -28.59
C ASN A 809 24.12 -5.98 -28.05
N GLN A 810 23.03 -5.22 -28.17
CA GLN A 810 22.93 -3.84 -27.66
C GLN A 810 22.34 -3.75 -26.24
N PRO A 811 22.63 -2.68 -25.47
CA PRO A 811 22.09 -2.50 -24.13
C PRO A 811 20.56 -2.35 -24.16
N SER A 812 19.86 -3.33 -23.58
CA SER A 812 18.43 -3.26 -23.32
C SER A 812 18.20 -2.46 -22.04
N ILE A 813 16.98 -1.93 -21.83
CA ILE A 813 16.57 -1.42 -20.51
C ILE A 813 16.70 -2.47 -19.39
N TYR A 814 16.76 -3.76 -19.77
CA TYR A 814 17.00 -4.91 -18.90
C TYR A 814 18.48 -5.33 -18.82
N SER A 815 19.43 -4.54 -19.34
CA SER A 815 20.86 -4.83 -19.19
C SER A 815 21.28 -4.85 -17.74
N TRP A 816 20.86 -3.86 -16.96
CA TRP A 816 21.18 -3.80 -15.54
C TRP A 816 19.98 -3.40 -14.69
N GLN A 817 20.02 -3.74 -13.41
CA GLN A 817 19.02 -3.31 -12.43
C GLN A 817 19.61 -3.24 -11.02
N ILE A 818 19.30 -2.16 -10.29
CA ILE A 818 19.52 -2.11 -8.84
C ILE A 818 18.33 -2.77 -8.15
N LEU A 819 18.61 -3.74 -7.28
CA LEU A 819 17.62 -4.45 -6.47
C LEU A 819 17.89 -4.22 -4.99
N CYS A 820 16.85 -4.05 -4.21
CA CYS A 820 16.94 -4.02 -2.76
C CYS A 820 15.69 -4.64 -2.10
N PRO A 821 15.74 -5.04 -0.83
CA PRO A 821 14.61 -5.70 -0.17
C PRO A 821 13.44 -4.74 0.13
N ARG A 822 13.74 -3.46 0.39
CA ARG A 822 12.80 -2.48 0.95
C ARG A 822 12.69 -1.19 0.13
N ARG A 823 11.65 -0.39 0.40
CA ARG A 823 11.44 0.90 -0.26
C ARG A 823 12.15 2.08 0.41
N SER A 824 12.09 2.12 1.73
CA SER A 824 12.57 3.20 2.61
C SER A 824 14.00 2.96 3.11
N GLY A 825 14.59 3.97 3.75
CA GLY A 825 15.96 3.93 4.28
C GLY A 825 17.05 4.11 3.22
N GLU A 826 18.31 4.10 3.67
CA GLU A 826 19.47 4.44 2.83
C GLU A 826 19.70 3.43 1.70
N GLY A 827 19.61 2.13 2.01
CA GLY A 827 19.60 1.05 1.01
C GLY A 827 18.23 0.79 0.35
N GLY A 828 17.24 1.66 0.56
CA GLY A 828 15.89 1.53 0.01
C GLY A 828 15.74 2.05 -1.41
N THR A 829 14.72 1.58 -2.14
CA THR A 829 14.47 2.04 -3.52
C THR A 829 14.31 3.56 -3.63
N GLU A 830 13.76 4.24 -2.63
CA GLU A 830 13.51 5.68 -2.69
C GLU A 830 14.83 6.48 -2.70
N SER A 831 15.75 6.14 -1.80
CA SER A 831 17.08 6.73 -1.71
C SER A 831 17.95 6.33 -2.90
N LEU A 832 17.97 5.03 -3.24
CA LEU A 832 18.79 4.51 -4.34
C LEU A 832 18.38 5.06 -5.71
N ASN A 833 17.08 5.30 -5.95
CA ASN A 833 16.63 5.93 -7.19
C ASN A 833 17.14 7.37 -7.33
N VAL A 834 17.09 8.15 -6.25
CA VAL A 834 17.60 9.52 -6.22
C VAL A 834 19.13 9.51 -6.38
N LEU A 835 19.82 8.62 -5.68
CA LEU A 835 21.27 8.47 -5.76
C LEU A 835 21.71 8.11 -7.17
N ALA A 836 21.14 7.06 -7.77
CA ALA A 836 21.44 6.64 -9.14
C ALA A 836 21.16 7.75 -10.15
N GLN A 837 20.02 8.44 -10.03
CA GLN A 837 19.73 9.61 -10.87
C GLN A 837 20.80 10.70 -10.71
N SER A 838 21.26 11.00 -9.49
CA SER A 838 22.29 12.01 -9.25
C SER A 838 23.67 11.63 -9.81
N LEU A 839 23.99 10.34 -9.85
CA LEU A 839 25.23 9.82 -10.44
C LEU A 839 25.22 9.93 -11.97
N ILE A 840 24.06 9.75 -12.58
CA ILE A 840 23.88 9.77 -14.04
C ILE A 840 23.72 11.19 -14.59
N PHE A 841 23.16 12.12 -13.80
CA PHE A 841 22.97 13.52 -14.17
C PHE A 841 23.87 14.44 -13.31
N SER A 842 25.16 14.50 -13.62
CA SER A 842 26.08 15.44 -12.95
C SER A 842 25.69 16.92 -13.20
N ARG A 843 25.93 17.80 -12.22
CA ARG A 843 25.58 19.25 -12.24
C ARG A 843 25.95 20.00 -13.53
N ARG A 844 26.98 19.55 -14.27
CA ARG A 844 27.41 20.17 -15.55
C ARG A 844 26.36 20.13 -16.67
N HIS A 845 25.38 19.21 -16.61
CA HIS A 845 24.27 19.20 -17.56
C HIS A 845 23.15 20.21 -17.24
N PHE A 846 23.09 20.72 -16.01
CA PHE A 846 22.18 21.81 -15.63
C PHE A 846 22.69 23.19 -16.04
N ASP A 847 24.02 23.35 -16.18
CA ASP A 847 24.67 24.64 -16.48
C ASP A 847 24.78 24.99 -17.97
N ARG A 848 24.54 24.05 -18.89
CA ARG A 848 24.55 24.37 -20.32
C ARG A 848 23.26 25.07 -20.70
N ARG A 849 23.37 26.41 -20.78
CA ARG A 849 22.48 27.36 -21.46
C ARG A 849 21.83 26.77 -22.72
N GLU A 850 20.68 26.14 -22.57
CA GLU A 850 19.66 26.07 -23.59
C GLU A 850 18.43 26.76 -22.99
N THR A 851 18.11 27.92 -23.55
CA THR A 851 16.98 28.86 -23.35
C THR A 851 16.04 28.72 -22.13
N PRO A 852 15.53 29.84 -21.57
CA PRO A 852 14.54 29.85 -20.47
C PRO A 852 13.22 29.09 -20.75
N ASN A 853 13.02 28.62 -21.98
CA ASN A 853 11.85 27.84 -22.43
C ASN A 853 12.17 26.35 -22.70
N SER A 854 13.37 25.86 -22.43
CA SER A 854 13.75 24.46 -22.67
C SER A 854 14.17 23.75 -21.38
N PHE A 855 13.31 22.81 -20.95
CA PHE A 855 13.58 21.72 -20.00
C PHE A 855 13.78 22.08 -18.52
N ALA A 856 12.73 22.61 -17.89
CA ALA A 856 12.56 22.51 -16.44
C ALA A 856 12.20 21.06 -16.05
N CYS A 857 12.95 20.49 -15.10
CA CYS A 857 12.71 19.19 -14.46
C CYS A 857 11.22 18.89 -14.30
N LEU A 858 10.82 17.68 -14.73
CA LEU A 858 9.44 17.19 -14.70
C LEU A 858 9.10 16.67 -13.29
N GLY A 859 9.30 17.50 -12.26
CA GLY A 859 9.39 17.02 -10.88
C GLY A 859 10.58 16.08 -10.67
N ARG A 860 10.41 14.91 -10.05
CA ARG A 860 11.50 13.92 -9.79
C ARG A 860 11.93 13.14 -11.05
N VAL A 861 11.22 13.25 -12.16
CA VAL A 861 11.49 12.50 -13.40
C VAL A 861 12.04 13.46 -14.46
N ASN A 862 13.10 13.08 -15.16
CA ASN A 862 13.86 13.85 -16.14
C ASN A 862 13.88 13.13 -17.49
N ARG A 863 14.18 13.89 -18.56
CA ARG A 863 14.40 13.29 -19.89
C ARG A 863 15.60 12.34 -19.82
N GLY A 864 15.41 11.13 -20.33
CA GLY A 864 16.39 10.06 -20.31
C GLY A 864 16.32 9.19 -19.07
N ASP A 865 15.47 9.50 -18.08
CA ASP A 865 15.34 8.65 -16.91
C ASP A 865 14.83 7.26 -17.23
N LYS A 866 15.38 6.27 -16.51
CA LYS A 866 14.77 4.96 -16.35
C LYS A 866 13.59 5.09 -15.38
N VAL A 867 12.41 4.69 -15.83
CA VAL A 867 11.16 4.75 -15.07
C VAL A 867 10.49 3.39 -15.01
N MET A 868 9.64 3.19 -14.01
CA MET A 868 8.79 2.02 -13.86
C MET A 868 7.32 2.44 -13.91
N TRP A 869 6.51 1.64 -14.60
CA TRP A 869 5.06 1.81 -14.62
C TRP A 869 4.46 1.30 -13.31
N THR A 870 3.65 2.12 -12.63
CA THR A 870 3.03 1.79 -11.33
C THR A 870 1.58 1.30 -11.46
N ALA A 871 0.98 1.47 -12.64
CA ALA A 871 -0.40 1.11 -12.91
C ALA A 871 -0.56 0.46 -14.29
N ASN A 872 -1.53 -0.45 -14.39
CA ASN A 872 -1.96 -0.97 -15.68
C ASN A 872 -2.82 0.08 -16.38
N GLY A 873 -2.67 0.23 -17.69
CA GLY A 873 -3.41 1.27 -18.42
C GLY A 873 -3.37 1.12 -19.94
N ARG A 874 -4.20 1.92 -20.61
CA ARG A 874 -4.17 2.10 -22.06
C ARG A 874 -3.99 3.58 -22.35
N LEU A 875 -2.77 3.95 -22.72
CA LEU A 875 -2.36 5.33 -22.97
C LEU A 875 -2.27 5.65 -24.46
N HIS A 876 -2.32 6.93 -24.81
CA HIS A 876 -2.13 7.33 -26.20
C HIS A 876 -0.73 6.95 -26.69
N ARG A 877 -0.64 6.45 -27.92
CA ARG A 877 0.62 6.05 -28.54
C ARG A 877 1.07 7.10 -29.55
N PHE A 878 2.31 7.56 -29.46
CA PHE A 878 2.91 8.54 -30.38
C PHE A 878 3.97 7.88 -31.29
N PHE A 879 3.99 8.27 -32.56
CA PHE A 879 4.97 7.85 -33.56
C PHE A 879 5.52 9.05 -34.33
N HIS A 880 6.69 8.86 -34.94
CA HIS A 880 7.17 9.75 -36.00
C HIS A 880 6.28 9.52 -37.24
N GLY A 881 5.50 10.54 -37.66
CA GLY A 881 4.72 10.48 -38.92
C GLY A 881 3.19 10.56 -38.82
N GLY A 882 2.61 10.85 -37.64
CA GLY A 882 1.19 11.27 -37.54
C GLY A 882 0.10 10.20 -37.69
N VAL A 883 0.45 8.91 -37.77
CA VAL A 883 -0.55 7.83 -37.86
C VAL A 883 -1.17 7.55 -36.49
N SER A 884 -2.51 7.63 -36.40
CA SER A 884 -3.27 7.24 -35.22
C SER A 884 -3.25 5.72 -35.05
N LEU A 885 -2.62 5.24 -33.96
CA LEU A 885 -2.50 3.82 -33.66
C LEU A 885 -3.28 3.45 -32.39
N PRO A 886 -3.59 2.15 -32.20
CA PRO A 886 -4.21 1.67 -30.98
C PRO A 886 -3.43 2.12 -29.74
N LYS A 887 -4.16 2.49 -28.68
CA LYS A 887 -3.57 2.90 -27.40
C LYS A 887 -2.50 1.89 -26.93
N ALA A 888 -1.37 2.40 -26.46
CA ALA A 888 -0.31 1.60 -25.87
C ALA A 888 -0.83 0.98 -24.57
N ALA A 889 -0.81 -0.36 -24.50
CA ALA A 889 -1.03 -1.06 -23.24
C ALA A 889 0.24 -0.89 -22.38
N VAL A 890 0.08 -0.32 -21.19
CA VAL A 890 1.12 -0.21 -20.17
C VAL A 890 0.79 -1.13 -19.02
N VAL A 891 1.84 -1.71 -18.45
CA VAL A 891 1.75 -2.82 -17.50
C VAL A 891 2.50 -2.42 -16.25
N ASN A 892 1.86 -2.54 -15.09
CA ASN A 892 2.50 -2.31 -13.80
C ASN A 892 3.75 -3.19 -13.65
N GLY A 893 4.85 -2.60 -13.18
CA GLY A 893 6.17 -3.22 -13.05
C GLY A 893 7.01 -3.24 -14.34
N ALA A 894 6.45 -2.84 -15.49
CA ALA A 894 7.24 -2.71 -16.71
C ALA A 894 8.19 -1.52 -16.62
N LEU A 895 9.38 -1.65 -17.23
CA LEU A 895 10.36 -0.58 -17.30
C LEU A 895 10.18 0.24 -18.59
N GLY A 896 10.51 1.53 -18.52
CA GLY A 896 10.55 2.42 -19.67
C GLY A 896 11.65 3.48 -19.53
N ILE A 897 11.96 4.15 -20.64
CA ILE A 897 12.87 5.30 -20.68
C ILE A 897 12.10 6.53 -21.12
N VAL A 898 12.22 7.61 -20.36
CA VAL A 898 11.63 8.90 -20.73
C VAL A 898 12.37 9.47 -21.93
N ARG A 899 11.69 9.64 -23.06
CA ARG A 899 12.30 10.10 -24.32
C ARG A 899 11.36 11.02 -25.06
N SER A 900 11.93 12.09 -25.62
CA SER A 900 11.20 13.03 -26.47
C SER A 900 11.69 12.96 -27.91
N PRO A 901 10.82 12.62 -28.88
CA PRO A 901 11.09 12.75 -30.31
C PRO A 901 11.44 14.20 -30.69
N ARG A 902 12.29 14.39 -31.70
CA ARG A 902 12.56 15.73 -32.23
C ARG A 902 11.26 16.35 -32.78
N GLY A 903 10.95 17.59 -32.40
CA GLY A 903 9.80 18.34 -32.93
C GLY A 903 8.45 18.09 -32.23
N VAL A 904 8.41 17.28 -31.17
CA VAL A 904 7.18 17.06 -30.37
C VAL A 904 7.24 17.91 -29.09
N SER A 905 6.21 18.71 -28.84
CA SER A 905 6.11 19.54 -27.63
C SER A 905 5.71 18.70 -26.41
N ASP A 906 6.62 18.53 -25.44
CA ASP A 906 6.40 17.85 -24.15
C ASP A 906 5.67 18.71 -23.11
N ALA A 907 5.17 19.90 -23.48
CA ALA A 907 4.59 20.85 -22.53
C ALA A 907 3.40 20.28 -21.71
N LYS A 908 2.65 19.30 -22.24
CA LYS A 908 1.45 18.73 -21.61
C LYS A 908 1.56 17.24 -21.25
N GLN A 909 2.59 16.54 -21.72
CA GLN A 909 2.70 15.08 -21.61
C GLN A 909 4.15 14.61 -21.56
N VAL A 910 4.39 13.46 -20.95
CA VAL A 910 5.67 12.77 -20.91
C VAL A 910 5.60 11.54 -21.80
N LEU A 911 6.59 11.40 -22.66
CA LEU A 911 6.71 10.30 -23.60
C LEU A 911 7.68 9.26 -23.04
N VAL A 912 7.20 8.02 -22.92
CA VAL A 912 7.98 6.90 -22.39
C VAL A 912 8.11 5.83 -23.46
N GLN A 913 9.34 5.44 -23.75
CA GLN A 913 9.66 4.31 -24.61
C GLN A 913 9.85 3.07 -23.74
N SER A 914 8.97 2.08 -23.90
CA SER A 914 9.12 0.75 -23.30
C SER A 914 9.59 -0.25 -24.36
N ASP A 915 10.20 -1.36 -23.94
CA ASP A 915 10.56 -2.49 -24.83
C ASP A 915 9.36 -3.05 -25.64
N ASP A 916 8.14 -2.80 -25.16
CA ASP A 916 6.87 -3.23 -25.76
C ASP A 916 6.44 -2.35 -26.95
N CYS A 917 7.06 -1.18 -27.09
CA CYS A 917 6.80 -0.25 -28.19
C CYS A 917 7.88 -0.44 -29.26
N PHE A 918 7.81 -1.56 -30.00
CA PHE A 918 8.69 -1.87 -31.14
C PHE A 918 8.64 -0.81 -32.26
N SER A 919 7.78 0.19 -32.12
CA SER A 919 7.94 1.54 -32.62
C SER A 919 6.94 2.42 -31.85
N GLY A 920 7.37 3.55 -31.31
CA GLY A 920 6.49 4.54 -30.65
C GLY A 920 6.69 4.73 -29.14
N PHE A 921 5.92 5.67 -28.58
CA PHE A 921 6.00 6.14 -27.19
C PHE A 921 4.62 6.10 -26.53
N ALA A 922 4.54 5.72 -25.27
CA ALA A 922 3.33 5.93 -24.46
C ALA A 922 3.33 7.38 -23.93
N ALA A 923 2.24 8.11 -24.15
CA ALA A 923 2.06 9.45 -23.64
C ALA A 923 1.31 9.44 -22.30
N VAL A 924 2.00 9.90 -21.28
CA VAL A 924 1.45 10.12 -19.94
C VAL A 924 1.10 11.59 -19.79
N PRO A 925 -0.16 11.97 -19.53
CA PRO A 925 -0.51 13.35 -19.22
C PRO A 925 0.29 13.85 -18.02
N ARG A 926 0.84 15.07 -18.11
CA ARG A 926 1.72 15.60 -17.04
C ARG A 926 1.01 15.70 -15.68
N ALA A 927 -0.32 15.88 -15.68
CA ALA A 927 -1.15 15.92 -14.46
C ALA A 927 -1.31 14.55 -13.76
N GLU A 928 -1.12 13.46 -14.50
CA GLU A 928 -1.28 12.07 -14.04
C GLU A 928 0.07 11.33 -13.97
N LEU A 929 1.19 12.07 -14.12
CA LEU A 929 2.52 11.49 -14.29
C LEU A 929 2.86 10.46 -13.19
N TYR A 930 2.57 10.81 -11.94
CA TYR A 930 2.90 10.00 -10.77
C TYR A 930 1.85 8.95 -10.43
N ASP A 931 0.68 9.01 -11.08
CA ASP A 931 -0.31 7.94 -11.02
C ASP A 931 0.16 6.73 -11.86
N TYR A 932 1.02 6.99 -12.87
CA TYR A 932 1.51 5.99 -13.81
C TYR A 932 3.00 5.67 -13.69
N LEU A 933 3.86 6.59 -13.21
CA LEU A 933 5.31 6.44 -13.25
C LEU A 933 6.01 6.75 -11.92
N GLU A 934 7.02 5.96 -11.61
CA GLU A 934 8.06 6.22 -10.61
C GLU A 934 9.46 6.05 -11.23
N LEU A 935 10.51 6.52 -10.54
CA LEU A 935 11.89 6.23 -10.97
C LEU A 935 12.13 4.72 -10.90
N GLY A 936 12.81 4.19 -11.93
CA GLY A 936 13.00 2.74 -12.14
C GLY A 936 14.46 2.30 -12.13
N TYR A 937 15.38 3.12 -11.63
CA TYR A 937 16.80 2.75 -11.47
C TYR A 937 16.97 1.64 -10.44
N ALA A 938 16.28 1.77 -9.31
CA ALA A 938 16.19 0.79 -8.24
C ALA A 938 14.74 0.31 -8.07
N THR A 939 14.58 -0.99 -7.83
CA THR A 939 13.27 -1.61 -7.54
C THR A 939 13.41 -2.63 -6.42
N THR A 940 12.30 -2.93 -5.75
CA THR A 940 12.31 -3.99 -4.75
C THR A 940 12.45 -5.36 -5.41
N VAL A 941 13.02 -6.34 -4.69
CA VAL A 941 13.14 -7.73 -5.16
C VAL A 941 11.76 -8.31 -5.52
N HIS A 942 10.73 -8.03 -4.72
CA HIS A 942 9.33 -8.40 -5.00
C HIS A 942 8.87 -7.93 -6.39
N LYS A 943 9.07 -6.65 -6.72
CA LYS A 943 8.69 -6.07 -8.03
C LYS A 943 9.53 -6.61 -9.19
N ALA A 944 10.72 -7.15 -8.92
CA ALA A 944 11.59 -7.76 -9.92
C ALA A 944 11.24 -9.22 -10.25
N GLN A 945 10.28 -9.85 -9.56
CA GLN A 945 9.83 -11.21 -9.87
C GLN A 945 9.34 -11.31 -11.33
N GLY A 946 9.61 -12.44 -11.98
CA GLY A 946 9.33 -12.65 -13.41
C GLY A 946 10.21 -11.84 -14.38
N SER A 947 11.12 -10.99 -13.88
CA SER A 947 12.13 -10.29 -14.69
C SER A 947 13.51 -10.91 -14.52
N GLY A 948 14.43 -10.67 -15.46
CA GLY A 948 15.82 -11.08 -15.34
C GLY A 948 16.74 -10.16 -16.14
N PHE A 949 17.88 -9.80 -15.54
CA PHE A 949 18.79 -8.74 -15.99
C PHE A 949 20.18 -9.32 -16.29
N HIS A 950 20.95 -8.69 -17.17
CA HIS A 950 22.34 -9.14 -17.40
C HIS A 950 23.18 -8.91 -16.15
N THR A 951 23.09 -7.71 -15.59
CA THR A 951 23.77 -7.31 -14.37
C THR A 951 22.75 -6.93 -13.30
N VAL A 952 22.97 -7.43 -12.08
CA VAL A 952 22.19 -7.04 -10.91
C VAL A 952 23.13 -6.38 -9.92
N ILE A 953 22.71 -5.23 -9.37
CA ILE A 953 23.36 -4.57 -8.25
C ILE A 953 22.42 -4.75 -7.06
N LEU A 954 22.68 -5.75 -6.22
CA LEU A 954 21.88 -6.07 -5.05
C LEU A 954 22.40 -5.27 -3.86
N VAL A 955 21.61 -4.31 -3.38
CA VAL A 955 21.94 -3.50 -2.20
C VAL A 955 21.23 -4.09 -0.98
N LEU A 956 22.01 -4.50 0.01
CA LEU A 956 21.58 -5.03 1.29
C LEU A 956 22.03 -4.07 2.39
N ASP A 957 21.17 -3.80 3.36
CA ASP A 957 21.35 -2.78 4.39
C ASP A 957 21.18 -3.44 5.77
N SER A 958 22.14 -3.25 6.67
CA SER A 958 22.27 -3.98 7.94
C SER A 958 21.27 -3.58 9.01
N GLU A 959 20.72 -2.37 8.97
CA GLU A 959 19.99 -1.88 10.13
C GLU A 959 18.60 -2.51 10.30
N GLU A 960 17.89 -2.91 9.22
CA GLU A 960 16.51 -3.40 9.33
C GLU A 960 16.03 -4.31 8.17
N SER A 961 16.91 -4.90 7.36
CA SER A 961 16.47 -5.71 6.21
C SER A 961 15.82 -7.02 6.67
N HIS A 962 14.50 -7.20 6.54
CA HIS A 962 13.83 -8.50 6.71
C HIS A 962 14.18 -9.41 5.52
N ILE A 963 15.45 -9.84 5.46
CA ILE A 963 15.97 -10.71 4.41
C ILE A 963 15.95 -12.16 4.90
N ASP A 964 15.17 -12.97 4.20
CA ASP A 964 15.15 -14.41 4.38
C ASP A 964 15.83 -15.11 3.20
N LYS A 965 15.94 -16.43 3.30
CA LYS A 965 16.52 -17.28 2.27
C LYS A 965 15.83 -17.12 0.90
N ARG A 966 14.51 -17.05 0.86
CA ARG A 966 13.71 -16.88 -0.38
C ARG A 966 13.90 -15.51 -1.02
N MET A 967 13.98 -14.44 -0.25
CA MET A 967 14.29 -13.08 -0.69
C MET A 967 15.65 -13.05 -1.37
N LEU A 968 16.68 -13.56 -0.70
CA LEU A 968 18.04 -13.59 -1.24
C LEU A 968 18.12 -14.47 -2.48
N TYR A 969 17.52 -15.66 -2.47
CA TYR A 969 17.46 -16.54 -3.64
C TYR A 969 16.77 -15.87 -4.83
N THR A 970 15.64 -15.20 -4.59
CA THR A 970 14.90 -14.50 -5.64
C THR A 970 15.73 -13.36 -6.23
N ALA A 971 16.40 -12.57 -5.38
CA ALA A 971 17.27 -11.48 -5.80
C ALA A 971 18.46 -11.98 -6.63
N VAL A 972 19.17 -13.00 -6.12
CA VAL A 972 20.31 -13.61 -6.80
C VAL A 972 19.86 -14.20 -8.12
N THR A 973 18.75 -14.94 -8.21
CA THR A 973 18.29 -15.54 -9.47
C THR A 973 17.86 -14.53 -10.54
N ARG A 974 17.81 -13.22 -10.25
CA ARG A 974 17.52 -12.19 -11.26
C ARG A 974 18.70 -11.89 -12.19
N HIS A 975 19.96 -12.18 -11.82
CA HIS A 975 21.11 -11.92 -12.70
C HIS A 975 21.30 -13.04 -13.74
N LYS A 976 21.84 -12.68 -14.90
CA LYS A 976 22.21 -13.62 -15.98
C LYS A 976 23.71 -13.69 -16.20
N SER A 977 24.46 -12.62 -15.89
CA SER A 977 25.87 -12.49 -16.27
C SER A 977 26.77 -11.96 -15.15
N LYS A 978 26.41 -10.87 -14.46
CA LYS A 978 27.20 -10.32 -13.33
C LYS A 978 26.26 -9.95 -12.17
N LEU A 979 26.72 -10.17 -10.94
CA LEU A 979 26.04 -9.79 -9.70
C LEU A 979 27.02 -9.01 -8.82
N PHE A 980 26.69 -7.76 -8.54
CA PHE A 980 27.31 -6.98 -7.48
C PHE A 980 26.43 -7.11 -6.24
N VAL A 981 26.98 -7.55 -5.11
CA VAL A 981 26.31 -7.56 -3.80
C VAL A 981 26.92 -6.44 -2.96
N LEU A 982 26.18 -5.34 -2.78
CA LEU A 982 26.59 -4.23 -1.91
C LEU A 982 26.00 -4.46 -0.53
N LEU A 983 26.82 -4.97 0.40
CA LEU A 983 26.43 -5.40 1.72
C LEU A 983 26.75 -4.32 2.76
N GLY A 984 25.72 -3.77 3.40
CA GLY A 984 25.88 -2.84 4.51
C GLY A 984 26.45 -3.57 5.72
N VAL A 985 27.50 -3.01 6.30
CA VAL A 985 28.10 -3.51 7.54
C VAL A 985 28.17 -2.39 8.57
N PRO A 986 27.91 -2.67 9.86
CA PRO A 986 28.03 -1.68 10.92
C PRO A 986 29.42 -1.01 10.91
N GLY A 987 29.45 0.32 11.09
CA GLY A 987 30.70 1.10 11.08
C GLY A 987 31.68 0.74 12.20
N ASP A 988 31.22 0.05 13.25
CA ASP A 988 32.04 -0.45 14.36
C ASP A 988 32.73 -1.80 14.07
N GLY A 989 32.49 -2.40 12.90
CA GLY A 989 33.07 -3.68 12.50
C GLY A 989 32.48 -4.89 13.23
N SER A 990 31.40 -4.73 13.99
CA SER A 990 30.75 -5.84 14.68
C SER A 990 29.98 -6.73 13.70
N ASN A 991 29.96 -8.05 13.96
CA ASN A 991 29.13 -9.01 13.22
C ASN A 991 27.62 -8.89 13.55
N ASN A 992 27.19 -7.81 14.23
CA ASN A 992 25.82 -7.57 14.67
C ASN A 992 24.99 -6.85 13.60
N ALA A 993 25.10 -7.26 12.34
CA ALA A 993 24.40 -6.67 11.19
C ALA A 993 22.91 -7.08 11.10
N GLY A 994 22.23 -7.18 12.23
CA GLY A 994 20.83 -7.59 12.32
C GLY A 994 20.55 -8.91 11.56
N ALA A 995 19.61 -8.87 10.62
CA ALA A 995 19.20 -10.01 9.82
C ALA A 995 20.26 -10.50 8.80
N LEU A 996 21.28 -9.69 8.48
CA LEU A 996 22.38 -10.07 7.59
C LEU A 996 23.52 -10.79 8.31
N ALA A 997 23.50 -10.82 9.64
CA ALA A 997 24.55 -11.43 10.46
C ALA A 997 24.84 -12.90 10.09
N PRO A 998 23.86 -13.78 9.81
CA PRO A 998 24.15 -15.14 9.34
C PRO A 998 24.93 -15.15 8.04
N LEU A 999 24.56 -14.30 7.07
CA LEU A 999 25.24 -14.22 5.77
C LEU A 999 26.71 -13.79 5.94
N ILE A 1000 26.98 -12.81 6.80
CA ILE A 1000 28.35 -12.35 7.11
C ILE A 1000 29.17 -13.46 7.80
N ARG A 1001 28.54 -14.27 8.66
CA ARG A 1001 29.20 -15.42 9.28
C ARG A 1001 29.37 -16.62 8.35
N GLY A 1002 28.93 -16.53 7.10
CA GLY A 1002 28.94 -17.66 6.15
C GLY A 1002 27.95 -18.77 6.54
N GLU A 1003 26.89 -18.41 7.24
CA GLU A 1003 25.74 -19.26 7.59
C GLU A 1003 24.59 -19.04 6.59
N ALA A 1004 23.79 -20.07 6.35
CA ALA A 1004 22.60 -19.94 5.51
C ALA A 1004 21.53 -19.13 6.25
N LEU A 1005 20.81 -18.27 5.52
CA LEU A 1005 19.62 -17.59 6.05
C LEU A 1005 18.52 -18.63 6.29
N LYS A 1006 17.70 -18.39 7.33
CA LYS A 1006 16.49 -19.17 7.56
C LYS A 1006 15.36 -18.68 6.65
N ASP A 1007 14.45 -19.56 6.31
CA ASP A 1007 13.16 -19.14 5.73
C ASP A 1007 12.33 -18.48 6.83
N ARG A 1008 11.57 -17.46 6.44
CA ARG A 1008 10.53 -16.91 7.31
C ARG A 1008 9.44 -17.95 7.48
N THR A 1009 9.07 -18.26 8.72
CA THR A 1009 7.92 -19.11 8.99
C THR A 1009 6.63 -18.39 8.61
N ARG A 1010 5.82 -19.02 7.75
CA ARG A 1010 4.42 -18.65 7.52
C ARG A 1010 3.48 -19.72 8.01
N TYR A 1011 2.40 -19.31 8.66
CA TYR A 1011 1.38 -20.18 9.23
C TYR A 1011 0.19 -20.32 8.29
N THR A 1012 -0.14 -21.55 7.92
CA THR A 1012 -1.22 -21.94 7.01
C THR A 1012 -1.70 -23.35 7.39
N MET A 1013 -3.00 -23.63 7.23
CA MET A 1013 -3.57 -24.96 7.41
C MET A 1013 -3.72 -25.73 6.10
N LEU A 1014 -3.40 -25.12 4.95
CA LEU A 1014 -3.69 -25.70 3.65
C LEU A 1014 -3.02 -27.06 3.45
N GLY A 1015 -1.76 -27.25 3.85
CA GLY A 1015 -1.08 -28.54 3.77
C GLY A 1015 -1.80 -29.65 4.54
N GLU A 1016 -2.16 -29.40 5.80
CA GLU A 1016 -2.87 -30.36 6.65
C GLU A 1016 -4.29 -30.66 6.12
N LEU A 1017 -4.95 -29.64 5.57
CA LEU A 1017 -6.25 -29.78 4.92
C LEU A 1017 -6.16 -30.62 3.64
N LEU A 1018 -5.10 -30.46 2.84
CA LEU A 1018 -4.86 -31.30 1.66
C LEU A 1018 -4.67 -32.76 2.05
N GLU A 1019 -3.86 -33.04 3.08
CA GLU A 1019 -3.63 -34.41 3.58
C GLU A 1019 -4.91 -35.05 4.12
N SER A 1020 -5.60 -34.37 5.03
CA SER A 1020 -6.82 -34.89 5.67
C SER A 1020 -7.96 -35.15 4.67
N GLN A 1021 -8.13 -34.26 3.69
CA GLN A 1021 -9.14 -34.42 2.64
C GLN A 1021 -8.77 -35.53 1.64
N ASP A 1022 -7.49 -35.69 1.31
CA ASP A 1022 -7.03 -36.78 0.44
C ASP A 1022 -7.25 -38.14 1.12
N GLU A 1023 -6.91 -38.28 2.40
CA GLU A 1023 -7.20 -39.47 3.20
C GLU A 1023 -8.71 -39.78 3.27
N ALA A 1024 -9.54 -38.77 3.51
CA ALA A 1024 -10.99 -38.93 3.56
C ALA A 1024 -11.56 -39.36 2.20
N SER A 1025 -11.00 -38.88 1.09
CA SER A 1025 -11.37 -39.28 -0.26
C SER A 1025 -11.03 -40.75 -0.55
N HIS A 1026 -9.89 -41.22 -0.05
CA HIS A 1026 -9.44 -42.62 -0.17
C HIS A 1026 -10.26 -43.59 0.69
N ARG A 1027 -10.87 -43.16 1.80
CA ARG A 1027 -11.76 -44.01 2.62
C ARG A 1027 -13.17 -44.13 2.05
N LYS A 1028 -13.60 -43.21 1.18
CA LYS A 1028 -14.95 -43.17 0.58
C LYS A 1028 -15.05 -43.86 -0.78
N GLY A 1029 -13.93 -44.03 -1.49
CA GLY A 1029 -13.84 -44.78 -2.75
C GLY A 1029 -13.39 -46.20 -2.51
#